data_AF-A0A8H5VCA1-F1
#
_entry.id   AF-A0A8H5VCA1-F1
#
_cell.length_a   1.000
_cell.length_b   1.000
_cell.length_c   1.000
_cell.angle_alpha   90.00
_cell.angle_beta   90.00
_cell.angle_gamma   90.00
#
_symmetry.space_group_name_H-M   'P 1'
#
loop_
_entity.id
_entity.type
_entity.pdbx_description
1 polymer ?
#
loop_
_entity_poly.entity_id
_entity_poly.type
_entity_poly.pdbx_seq_one_letter_code
_entity_poly.pdbx_strand_id
1 'polypeptide(L)'
;MCSRTLQKTGALSAVSPHPTTTRHLEATRDAENVVMQPGLLPPIKQVVSMWQCCNCCHGWMRLDVNPICPDINMPTEPVSMAGINSSAYAWNQEFFDRQIQKYPAENTPAVATFSGVYDLIKKFLSASGDMETFLGPSTYQMLELEPLCKSCSIDTLLSGTDPRVARPMALLDDRCRRMHHSEPPGGHMRRDRGSLSSSQLLQELKKSRYGCIGETDAARRLLYVANPDCWVIVALASTASNVQATFLADFFYKYLGSRTSLGIHRPMRGPLIFGLEFHLQFYVWCEGGPQFHDSRKKRNGKPLRQSRQPYYLRLGDENEPQVHIYETQVSCLIAGIDEDSWVAYQFVDTYYQGEKPLAQDEQHGVKPDPLTGGLFDANLPIWTPREYFLIVYECRLKQVRHAMHNLIARLHLRLEPYTQDEGDMATSFGEGIINTMDQKKLMQRVLNEANCFLPQTIHSICKAIEVWDKFSRRDLAYLSDILKSDSKKSPIPSVKVVTMIEDHIDALRDLQRRAEEQRDLCTGLARKLEMQIVVEDNEVTARQQAGTEMTRYWTGIGLVFLPLTAVTGIFILIGAVVFFQKRSMGDQLDTIFSGDQWVLDWGGADAAAQFENTTLRQTFHMSIGADKIRIRFSNIFGKTDLPITAASIALPVGGKAGVGQIDTKTTKQVKFKGKKSVSVPAGEIVYSDPIDFKLKPLSNLALSVYTEKGQLGNKITGHPGSRTTSWMQKGNHVNAASVSQGSTKHWYFANGVDSWAPKDHFAVVLLGDSITDGRGSTDDTNDRWSDALAAHLQESGMSNVAVNNMAAGGNAILSGGLGPILLQRYKRDALEQPGAKFVVVFEGVNDIGPSATDEATQKRIKDGLIAAYIQIANDIKKAGMTTIGATITQMLGNQYHSPEREVTRVAINDWILKNGTFDHTVDFASLIGSGEKLLPQYDSGDGLHPNPAAYKLMGTKFPIKVFKK
;
A
#
# COMPACT_ATOMS: atom_id res chain seq x y z
N MET A 1 25.35 3.51 -40.50
CA MET A 1 25.17 4.46 -41.62
C MET A 1 24.27 5.58 -41.09
N CYS A 2 24.62 6.86 -40.97
CA CYS A 2 25.66 7.67 -41.61
C CYS A 2 26.35 8.58 -40.57
N SER A 3 27.67 8.60 -40.60
CA SER A 3 28.49 9.76 -40.25
C SER A 3 28.63 10.63 -41.49
N ARG A 4 28.61 11.97 -41.36
CA ARG A 4 29.43 12.89 -42.17
C ARG A 4 29.30 14.38 -41.76
N THR A 5 30.43 14.88 -41.26
CA THR A 5 31.09 16.15 -41.65
C THR A 5 30.72 17.47 -40.93
N LEU A 6 31.58 17.83 -39.97
CA LEU A 6 31.96 19.21 -39.64
C LEU A 6 32.95 19.75 -40.70
N GLN A 7 32.76 21.01 -41.12
CA GLN A 7 33.76 22.08 -41.36
C GLN A 7 33.49 22.95 -42.60
N LYS A 8 33.85 24.24 -42.45
CA LYS A 8 33.91 25.38 -43.40
C LYS A 8 32.67 26.28 -43.31
N THR A 9 32.72 27.57 -43.01
CA THR A 9 33.80 28.59 -43.03
C THR A 9 33.38 29.76 -42.14
N GLY A 10 34.33 30.40 -41.44
CA GLY A 10 34.08 31.63 -40.67
C GLY A 10 34.14 32.90 -41.53
N ALA A 11 33.54 33.99 -41.03
CA ALA A 11 33.97 35.38 -41.24
C ALA A 11 33.20 36.32 -40.30
N LEU A 12 33.87 37.43 -39.98
CA LEU A 12 33.62 38.42 -38.93
C LEU A 12 32.55 39.49 -39.26
N SER A 13 32.01 40.05 -38.16
CA SER A 13 31.79 41.48 -37.86
C SER A 13 30.55 42.26 -38.38
N ALA A 14 29.92 42.89 -37.37
CA ALA A 14 29.37 44.25 -37.29
C ALA A 14 28.13 44.65 -38.12
N VAL A 15 27.07 45.08 -37.42
CA VAL A 15 26.43 46.43 -37.44
C VAL A 15 25.05 46.36 -36.72
N SER A 16 24.75 47.37 -35.91
CA SER A 16 23.44 47.67 -35.28
C SER A 16 22.88 48.98 -35.89
N PRO A 17 21.70 49.56 -35.55
CA PRO A 17 20.37 49.05 -35.14
C PRO A 17 19.16 49.71 -35.91
N HIS A 18 17.95 49.09 -35.88
CA HIS A 18 16.56 49.66 -36.03
C HIS A 18 16.12 50.45 -37.31
N PRO A 19 14.80 50.76 -37.58
CA PRO A 19 13.49 50.26 -37.09
C PRO A 19 12.36 50.04 -38.19
N THR A 20 11.15 49.66 -37.73
CA THR A 20 9.76 49.93 -38.25
C THR A 20 9.06 49.09 -39.37
N THR A 21 8.05 48.30 -38.94
CA THR A 21 6.61 48.18 -39.36
C THR A 21 6.14 48.14 -40.84
N THR A 22 5.33 47.12 -41.23
CA THR A 22 3.86 47.18 -41.57
C THR A 22 3.38 46.12 -42.61
N ARG A 23 2.28 45.39 -42.29
CA ARG A 23 1.25 44.69 -43.13
C ARG A 23 1.63 43.59 -44.14
N HIS A 24 1.06 42.39 -43.96
CA HIS A 24 -0.08 41.90 -44.77
C HIS A 24 -0.78 40.68 -44.13
N LEU A 25 -2.03 40.89 -43.72
CA LEU A 25 -3.11 39.90 -43.63
C LEU A 25 -3.70 39.74 -45.03
N GLU A 26 -4.09 38.51 -45.39
CA GLU A 26 -5.00 38.05 -46.46
C GLU A 26 -4.39 36.93 -47.31
N ALA A 27 -4.70 35.68 -46.93
CA ALA A 27 -4.98 34.56 -47.85
C ALA A 27 -5.05 33.26 -47.04
N THR A 28 -6.26 32.83 -46.69
CA THR A 28 -6.70 31.42 -46.64
C THR A 28 -8.11 31.36 -46.05
N ARG A 29 -9.06 31.82 -46.85
CA ARG A 29 -10.48 31.51 -46.74
C ARG A 29 -10.83 30.95 -48.11
N ASP A 30 -10.64 29.65 -48.29
CA ASP A 30 -11.19 28.81 -49.37
C ASP A 30 -10.47 27.44 -49.36
N ALA A 31 -11.01 26.49 -48.61
CA ALA A 31 -10.92 25.04 -48.86
C ALA A 31 -11.78 24.27 -47.83
N GLU A 32 -13.08 24.57 -47.79
CA GLU A 32 -14.08 23.60 -47.31
C GLU A 32 -14.40 22.64 -48.46
N ASN A 33 -14.52 21.34 -48.14
CA ASN A 33 -14.92 20.21 -48.99
C ASN A 33 -13.83 19.41 -49.72
N VAL A 34 -13.16 18.53 -48.97
CA VAL A 34 -12.81 17.19 -49.48
C VAL A 34 -13.27 16.15 -48.45
N VAL A 35 -14.27 15.36 -48.82
CA VAL A 35 -14.68 14.14 -48.13
C VAL A 35 -13.68 13.04 -48.48
N MET A 36 -13.03 12.43 -47.47
CA MET A 36 -12.25 11.19 -47.60
C MET A 36 -12.53 10.25 -46.42
N GLN A 37 -12.58 8.96 -46.74
CA GLN A 37 -13.23 7.84 -46.06
C GLN A 37 -12.64 7.39 -44.70
N PRO A 38 -13.41 6.63 -43.88
CA PRO A 38 -12.92 6.07 -42.62
C PRO A 38 -12.08 4.80 -42.86
N GLY A 39 -10.80 4.86 -42.52
CA GLY A 39 -9.92 3.69 -42.48
C GLY A 39 -8.45 4.10 -42.43
N LEU A 40 -7.72 3.54 -41.46
CA LEU A 40 -6.28 3.70 -41.14
C LEU A 40 -5.95 4.81 -40.11
N LEU A 41 -5.96 4.41 -38.83
CA LEU A 41 -5.11 5.00 -37.80
C LEU A 41 -3.63 4.74 -38.16
N PRO A 42 -2.73 5.73 -38.13
CA PRO A 42 -1.31 5.47 -38.32
C PRO A 42 -0.70 4.84 -37.04
N PRO A 43 0.39 4.06 -37.15
CA PRO A 43 1.00 3.39 -36.00
C PRO A 43 1.62 4.38 -35.01
N ILE A 44 1.49 4.05 -33.72
CA ILE A 44 1.99 4.77 -32.52
C ILE A 44 3.48 5.19 -32.59
N LYS A 45 4.29 4.62 -33.48
CA LYS A 45 5.71 4.94 -33.65
C LYS A 45 5.99 6.34 -34.23
N GLN A 46 5.05 7.00 -34.92
CA GLN A 46 5.31 8.33 -35.50
C GLN A 46 4.99 9.51 -34.57
N VAL A 47 4.24 9.31 -33.48
CA VAL A 47 3.95 10.37 -32.50
C VAL A 47 5.16 10.63 -31.58
N VAL A 48 6.02 9.63 -31.41
CA VAL A 48 7.17 9.70 -30.48
C VAL A 48 8.35 10.50 -31.03
N SER A 49 8.54 10.58 -32.36
CA SER A 49 9.71 11.28 -32.93
C SER A 49 9.64 12.81 -32.80
N MET A 50 8.43 13.40 -32.68
CA MET A 50 8.28 14.84 -32.39
C MET A 50 8.45 15.20 -30.91
N TRP A 51 8.47 14.21 -30.00
CA TRP A 51 8.58 14.41 -28.55
C TRP A 51 9.94 14.02 -27.96
N GLN A 52 10.91 13.62 -28.80
CA GLN A 52 12.28 13.28 -28.39
C GLN A 52 13.15 14.50 -28.02
N CYS A 53 12.63 15.73 -28.02
CA CYS A 53 13.41 16.94 -27.76
C CYS A 53 13.26 17.60 -26.37
N CYS A 54 12.56 17.01 -25.40
CA CYS A 54 12.53 17.55 -24.03
C CYS A 54 13.49 16.80 -23.09
N ASN A 55 14.78 17.15 -23.19
CA ASN A 55 15.78 16.87 -22.16
C ASN A 55 15.33 17.48 -20.82
N CYS A 56 14.90 16.64 -19.89
CA CYS A 56 14.63 17.00 -18.50
C CYS A 56 15.94 17.28 -17.76
N CYS A 57 16.58 18.43 -18.01
CA CYS A 57 17.82 18.83 -17.33
C CYS A 57 18.06 20.35 -17.21
N HIS A 58 17.07 21.23 -17.40
CA HIS A 58 17.28 22.67 -17.21
C HIS A 58 16.51 23.21 -16.00
N GLY A 59 17.21 23.99 -15.17
CA GLY A 59 16.62 24.71 -14.04
C GLY A 59 15.54 25.64 -14.57
N TRP A 60 14.36 25.58 -13.95
CA TRP A 60 13.14 26.28 -14.35
C TRP A 60 12.63 25.85 -15.73
N MET A 61 11.71 24.87 -15.77
CA MET A 61 10.91 24.69 -16.98
C MET A 61 9.89 25.81 -17.08
N ARG A 62 10.23 26.81 -17.88
CA ARG A 62 9.24 27.49 -18.72
C ARG A 62 8.59 26.46 -19.63
N LEU A 63 7.27 26.39 -19.61
CA LEU A 63 6.51 25.87 -20.72
C LEU A 63 6.58 26.92 -21.83
N ASP A 64 7.22 26.60 -22.95
CA ASP A 64 7.06 27.40 -24.17
C ASP A 64 5.59 27.35 -24.58
N VAL A 65 4.92 28.48 -24.40
CA VAL A 65 3.56 28.72 -24.88
C VAL A 65 3.69 29.07 -26.35
N ASN A 66 3.13 28.25 -27.25
CA ASN A 66 2.77 28.72 -28.58
C ASN A 66 1.23 28.67 -28.71
N PRO A 67 0.56 29.78 -29.07
CA PRO A 67 -0.87 29.93 -28.90
C PRO A 67 -1.59 29.48 -30.17
N ILE A 68 -2.04 28.23 -30.23
CA ILE A 68 -3.09 27.83 -31.17
C ILE A 68 -4.03 26.89 -30.43
N CYS A 69 -5.04 27.48 -29.80
CA CYS A 69 -6.25 26.79 -29.36
C CYS A 69 -7.33 27.21 -30.36
N PRO A 70 -7.83 26.35 -31.26
CA PRO A 70 -9.13 26.58 -31.86
C PRO A 70 -10.19 26.13 -30.85
N ASP A 71 -11.04 27.08 -30.50
CA ASP A 71 -12.26 27.00 -29.71
C ASP A 71 -12.81 25.57 -29.49
N ILE A 72 -12.52 25.01 -28.32
CA ILE A 72 -13.33 23.91 -27.78
C ILE A 72 -14.49 24.56 -27.04
N ASN A 73 -15.64 24.65 -27.72
CA ASN A 73 -16.93 24.82 -27.07
C ASN A 73 -17.17 23.60 -26.16
N MET A 74 -16.89 23.76 -24.86
CA MET A 74 -17.32 22.83 -23.82
C MET A 74 -18.61 23.34 -23.16
N PRO A 75 -19.52 22.42 -22.80
CA PRO A 75 -20.84 22.77 -22.29
C PRO A 75 -20.73 23.50 -20.96
N THR A 76 -21.38 24.66 -20.89
CA THR A 76 -21.62 25.43 -19.68
C THR A 76 -22.69 24.74 -18.85
N GLU A 77 -22.33 23.76 -18.03
CA GLU A 77 -23.16 23.39 -16.88
C GLU A 77 -22.42 23.73 -15.59
N PRO A 78 -23.03 24.53 -14.68
CA PRO A 78 -22.42 24.88 -13.42
C PRO A 78 -22.33 23.65 -12.52
N VAL A 79 -21.19 23.51 -11.84
CA VAL A 79 -20.97 22.53 -10.75
C VAL A 79 -22.16 22.59 -9.79
N SER A 80 -22.91 21.49 -9.68
CA SER A 80 -24.05 21.37 -8.77
C SER A 80 -23.60 21.42 -7.31
N MET A 81 -23.48 22.64 -6.76
CA MET A 81 -23.26 22.92 -5.33
C MET A 81 -24.59 22.95 -4.53
N ALA A 82 -25.56 22.09 -4.88
CA ALA A 82 -26.92 22.16 -4.34
C ALA A 82 -27.08 21.63 -2.89
N GLY A 83 -26.01 21.28 -2.18
CA GLY A 83 -26.09 20.59 -0.88
C GLY A 83 -25.38 21.23 0.32
N ILE A 84 -24.62 22.32 0.16
CA ILE A 84 -23.80 22.86 1.27
C ILE A 84 -24.52 24.02 1.95
N ASN A 85 -25.05 23.78 3.15
CA ASN A 85 -25.55 24.85 4.01
C ASN A 85 -24.36 25.73 4.45
N SER A 86 -24.12 26.83 3.74
CA SER A 86 -22.84 27.54 3.69
C SER A 86 -22.53 28.48 4.87
N SER A 87 -23.47 28.68 5.81
CA SER A 87 -23.31 29.66 6.89
C SER A 87 -22.40 29.18 8.02
N ALA A 88 -22.33 27.87 8.28
CA ALA A 88 -21.51 27.30 9.36
C ALA A 88 -20.00 27.23 9.03
N TYR A 89 -19.65 27.32 7.75
CA TYR A 89 -18.28 27.19 7.24
C TYR A 89 -17.73 28.51 6.65
N ALA A 90 -18.50 29.60 6.70
CA ALA A 90 -18.03 30.90 6.25
C ALA A 90 -16.90 31.42 7.16
N TRP A 91 -15.93 32.12 6.57
CA TRP A 91 -15.01 32.95 7.35
C TRP A 91 -15.81 34.06 8.03
N ASN A 92 -15.54 34.31 9.31
CA ASN A 92 -16.24 35.37 10.04
C ASN A 92 -15.81 36.74 9.51
N GLN A 93 -16.66 37.75 9.65
CA GLN A 93 -16.37 39.11 9.18
C GLN A 93 -15.04 39.64 9.74
N GLU A 94 -14.73 39.32 11.00
CA GLU A 94 -13.49 39.72 11.68
C GLU A 94 -12.20 39.18 11.03
N PHE A 95 -12.27 38.12 10.20
CA PHE A 95 -11.12 37.66 9.40
C PHE A 95 -10.76 38.65 8.29
N PHE A 96 -11.78 39.26 7.69
CA PHE A 96 -11.63 40.22 6.60
C PHE A 96 -11.26 41.61 7.11
N ASP A 97 -11.53 41.88 8.40
CA ASP A 97 -11.19 43.14 9.03
C ASP A 97 -9.69 43.18 9.36
N ARG A 98 -9.03 44.26 8.93
CA ARG A 98 -7.59 44.45 9.11
C ARG A 98 -7.22 44.51 10.60
N GLN A 99 -6.42 43.55 11.07
CA GLN A 99 -6.08 43.40 12.49
C GLN A 99 -4.79 44.15 12.87
N ILE A 100 -4.75 45.46 12.58
CA ILE A 100 -3.55 46.32 12.70
C ILE A 100 -2.85 46.20 14.06
N GLN A 101 -3.62 46.09 15.15
CA GLN A 101 -3.07 45.99 16.52
C GLN A 101 -2.25 44.70 16.76
N LYS A 102 -2.48 43.64 15.97
CA LYS A 102 -1.73 42.37 16.09
C LYS A 102 -0.47 42.33 15.22
N TYR A 103 -0.29 43.25 14.28
CA TYR A 103 0.87 43.25 13.37
C TYR A 103 2.21 43.40 14.09
N PRO A 104 2.34 44.22 15.15
CA PRO A 104 3.58 44.26 15.93
C PRO A 104 3.96 42.92 16.56
N ALA A 105 2.98 42.05 16.88
CA ALA A 105 3.26 40.72 17.44
C ALA A 105 3.98 39.81 16.44
N GLU A 106 3.82 40.04 15.14
CA GLU A 106 4.55 39.32 14.08
C GLU A 106 6.05 39.67 14.03
N ASN A 107 6.48 40.74 14.72
CA ASN A 107 7.91 41.05 14.88
C ASN A 107 8.57 40.28 16.04
N THR A 108 7.78 39.61 16.88
CA THR A 108 8.28 38.97 18.10
C THR A 108 8.32 37.45 17.91
N PRO A 109 9.49 36.79 18.05
CA PRO A 109 9.59 35.35 17.92
C PRO A 109 8.86 34.65 19.08
N ALA A 110 8.25 33.49 18.79
CA ALA A 110 7.58 32.64 19.77
C ALA A 110 8.55 32.13 20.86
N VAL A 111 9.82 31.93 20.48
CA VAL A 111 10.90 31.54 21.39
C VAL A 111 11.90 32.69 21.51
N ALA A 112 11.71 33.55 22.52
CA ALA A 112 12.58 34.71 22.73
C ALA A 112 13.98 34.36 23.25
N THR A 113 14.11 33.32 24.07
CA THR A 113 15.39 32.92 24.70
C THR A 113 15.54 31.41 24.80
N PHE A 114 16.71 30.89 24.43
CA PHE A 114 17.04 29.47 24.46
C PHE A 114 18.53 29.26 24.73
N SER A 115 18.88 28.15 25.41
CA SER A 115 20.28 27.82 25.75
C SER A 115 21.03 27.06 24.66
N GLY A 116 20.32 26.53 23.66
CA GLY A 116 20.89 25.81 22.53
C GLY A 116 19.79 25.29 21.59
N VAL A 117 20.18 24.61 20.50
CA VAL A 117 19.24 24.15 19.46
C VAL A 117 18.19 23.18 20.00
N TYR A 118 18.56 22.27 20.91
CA TYR A 118 17.60 21.37 21.54
C TYR A 118 16.53 22.11 22.35
N ASP A 119 16.93 23.09 23.17
CA ASP A 119 16.03 23.91 23.97
C ASP A 119 15.13 24.79 23.09
N LEU A 120 15.67 25.33 21.99
CA LEU A 120 14.92 26.05 20.97
C LEU A 120 13.81 25.17 20.38
N ILE A 121 14.13 23.98 19.87
CA ILE A 121 13.14 23.09 19.24
C ILE A 121 12.07 22.67 20.26
N LYS A 122 12.48 22.32 21.49
CA LYS A 122 11.53 21.95 22.54
C LYS A 122 10.55 23.09 22.86
N LYS A 123 11.05 24.32 23.03
CA LYS A 123 10.21 25.50 23.29
C LYS A 123 9.33 25.86 22.09
N PHE A 124 9.87 25.75 20.88
CA PHE A 124 9.14 25.98 19.63
C PHE A 124 7.94 25.04 19.50
N LEU A 125 8.16 23.74 19.73
CA LEU A 125 7.09 22.73 19.72
C LEU A 125 6.08 22.89 20.87
N SER A 126 6.48 23.57 21.95
CA SER A 126 5.57 23.88 23.06
C SER A 126 4.74 25.15 22.77
N ALA A 127 5.33 26.12 22.07
CA ALA A 127 4.66 27.33 21.61
C ALA A 127 3.67 27.05 20.47
N SER A 128 3.90 25.99 19.70
CA SER A 128 2.96 25.48 18.69
C SER A 128 1.76 24.71 19.29
N GLY A 129 1.64 24.69 20.62
CA GLY A 129 0.76 23.81 21.39
C GLY A 129 -0.69 23.77 20.90
N ASP A 130 -1.12 22.55 20.63
CA ASP A 130 -2.49 22.10 20.44
C ASP A 130 -3.39 22.74 21.52
N MET A 131 -4.20 23.72 21.14
CA MET A 131 -4.95 24.60 22.05
C MET A 131 -6.00 23.87 22.92
N GLU A 132 -6.07 22.54 22.87
CA GLU A 132 -7.03 21.72 23.62
C GLU A 132 -6.43 20.56 24.44
N THR A 133 -5.13 20.25 24.38
CA THR A 133 -4.59 19.13 25.18
C THR A 133 -3.57 19.59 26.24
N PHE A 134 -3.82 19.21 27.50
CA PHE A 134 -2.89 19.31 28.65
C PHE A 134 -1.59 18.47 28.48
N LEU A 135 -1.32 17.97 27.28
CA LEU A 135 -0.21 17.10 26.93
C LEU A 135 0.82 18.00 26.22
N GLY A 136 2.06 18.04 26.70
CA GLY A 136 3.12 18.89 26.13
C GLY A 136 3.47 18.60 24.65
N PRO A 137 4.61 19.08 24.13
CA PRO A 137 4.96 18.96 22.71
C PRO A 137 4.82 17.51 22.20
N SER A 138 4.22 17.34 21.03
CA SER A 138 3.96 16.02 20.43
C SER A 138 5.24 15.18 20.42
N THR A 139 5.21 14.04 21.11
CA THR A 139 6.36 13.12 21.18
C THR A 139 6.84 12.73 19.78
N TYR A 140 5.93 12.60 18.82
CA TYR A 140 6.25 12.26 17.44
C TYR A 140 6.97 13.39 16.68
N GLN A 141 6.55 14.64 16.87
CA GLN A 141 7.22 15.80 16.25
C GLN A 141 8.64 15.94 16.79
N MET A 142 8.82 15.76 18.10
CA MET A 142 10.14 15.79 18.74
C MET A 142 11.05 14.67 18.19
N LEU A 143 10.52 13.45 18.01
CA LEU A 143 11.28 12.31 17.50
C LEU A 143 11.79 12.48 16.05
N GLU A 144 11.14 13.32 15.23
CA GLU A 144 11.58 13.61 13.86
C GLU A 144 12.55 14.80 13.80
N LEU A 145 12.29 15.86 14.56
CA LEU A 145 13.08 17.10 14.52
C LEU A 145 14.39 16.99 15.31
N GLU A 146 14.39 16.32 16.46
CA GLU A 146 15.57 16.22 17.32
C GLU A 146 16.76 15.55 16.62
N PRO A 147 16.63 14.37 15.98
CA PRO A 147 17.77 13.70 15.33
C PRO A 147 18.34 14.49 14.17
N LEU A 148 17.49 15.22 13.43
CA LEU A 148 17.91 16.06 12.31
C LEU A 148 18.70 17.29 12.78
N CYS A 149 18.27 17.90 13.88
CA CYS A 149 18.88 19.14 14.40
C CYS A 149 20.05 18.88 15.37
N LYS A 150 20.32 17.62 15.73
CA LYS A 150 21.33 17.24 16.72
C LYS A 150 22.74 17.76 16.40
N SER A 151 23.11 17.82 15.12
CA SER A 151 24.45 18.25 14.69
C SER A 151 24.59 19.76 14.46
N CYS A 152 23.55 20.54 14.75
CA CYS A 152 23.42 21.92 14.30
C CYS A 152 23.66 22.87 15.48
N SER A 153 24.37 23.97 15.24
CA SER A 153 24.77 24.96 16.26
C SER A 153 24.36 26.36 15.84
N ILE A 154 23.64 27.07 16.72
CA ILE A 154 23.17 28.43 16.41
C ILE A 154 24.35 29.37 16.11
N ASP A 155 25.50 29.18 16.76
CA ASP A 155 26.70 30.01 16.54
C ASP A 155 27.28 29.80 15.14
N THR A 156 27.28 28.56 14.64
CA THR A 156 27.70 28.25 13.27
C THR A 156 26.75 28.87 12.24
N LEU A 157 25.45 28.86 12.53
CA LEU A 157 24.46 29.49 11.66
C LEU A 157 24.62 31.02 11.64
N LEU A 158 24.94 31.63 12.78
CA LEU A 158 25.17 33.07 12.91
C LEU A 158 26.50 33.52 12.29
N SER A 159 27.56 32.72 12.40
CA SER A 159 28.87 33.06 11.83
C SER A 159 28.83 33.04 10.30
N GLY A 160 28.02 32.16 9.70
CA GLY A 160 27.93 32.01 8.25
C GLY A 160 29.21 31.49 7.57
N THR A 161 30.20 31.08 8.36
CA THR A 161 31.53 30.68 7.88
C THR A 161 31.63 29.23 7.47
N ASP A 162 30.70 28.37 7.92
CA ASP A 162 30.69 26.95 7.57
C ASP A 162 30.12 26.76 6.16
N PRO A 163 30.78 26.00 5.26
CA PRO A 163 30.29 25.74 3.91
C PRO A 163 28.86 25.20 3.86
N ARG A 164 28.44 24.46 4.90
CA ARG A 164 27.08 23.88 5.01
C ARG A 164 25.99 24.92 5.20
N VAL A 165 26.31 26.10 5.75
CA VAL A 165 25.34 27.20 5.97
C VAL A 165 25.50 28.35 4.97
N ALA A 166 26.56 28.32 4.15
CA ALA A 166 26.87 29.34 3.16
C ALA A 166 26.23 29.07 1.79
N ARG A 167 25.74 27.85 1.54
CA ARG A 167 25.08 27.48 0.29
C ARG A 167 23.73 28.20 0.13
N PRO A 168 23.41 28.79 -1.04
CA PRO A 168 22.09 29.37 -1.29
C PRO A 168 21.01 28.29 -1.41
N MET A 169 19.93 28.42 -0.63
CA MET A 169 18.85 27.42 -0.55
C MET A 169 17.46 28.03 -0.47
N ALA A 170 17.33 29.34 -0.26
CA ALA A 170 16.06 30.01 -0.09
C ALA A 170 15.89 31.25 -0.97
N LEU A 171 14.64 31.56 -1.32
CA LEU A 171 14.22 32.82 -1.94
C LEU A 171 13.17 33.47 -1.05
N LEU A 172 13.31 34.77 -0.80
CA LEU A 172 12.41 35.56 0.04
C LEU A 172 11.84 36.72 -0.77
N ASP A 173 10.51 36.79 -0.87
CA ASP A 173 9.79 37.90 -1.51
C ASP A 173 8.82 38.52 -0.49
N ASP A 174 9.20 39.69 0.02
CA ASP A 174 8.47 40.45 1.03
C ASP A 174 7.81 41.68 0.37
N ARG A 175 6.47 41.81 0.48
CA ARG A 175 5.71 42.92 -0.13
C ARG A 175 4.66 43.49 0.81
N CYS A 176 4.28 44.75 0.58
CA CYS A 176 3.12 45.38 1.20
C CYS A 176 2.26 46.11 0.18
N ARG A 177 0.94 45.93 0.35
CA ARG A 177 -0.10 46.65 -0.38
C ARG A 177 -0.36 47.98 0.33
N ARG A 178 0.15 49.10 -0.18
CA ARG A 178 -0.32 50.43 0.26
C ARG A 178 -1.55 50.79 -0.57
N MET A 179 -2.59 51.27 0.12
CA MET A 179 -3.88 51.79 -0.34
C MET A 179 -4.13 51.80 -1.86
N HIS A 180 -5.31 51.31 -2.26
CA HIS A 180 -5.91 51.07 -3.59
C HIS A 180 -5.55 51.93 -4.84
N HIS A 181 -4.66 52.92 -4.79
CA HIS A 181 -4.27 53.80 -5.89
C HIS A 181 -2.78 54.15 -6.03
N SER A 182 -1.85 53.59 -5.25
CA SER A 182 -0.41 53.91 -5.41
C SER A 182 0.34 52.89 -6.26
N GLU A 183 0.95 53.38 -7.34
CA GLU A 183 2.02 52.70 -8.08
C GLU A 183 3.15 52.24 -7.15
N PRO A 184 3.79 51.07 -7.42
CA PRO A 184 3.59 50.22 -8.59
C PRO A 184 2.47 49.17 -8.42
N PRO A 185 1.88 48.69 -9.53
CA PRO A 185 0.78 47.71 -9.53
C PRO A 185 1.08 46.39 -8.78
N GLY A 186 2.37 46.05 -8.61
CA GLY A 186 2.85 44.88 -7.87
C GLY A 186 2.98 45.04 -6.36
N GLY A 187 2.61 46.19 -5.80
CA GLY A 187 2.86 46.55 -4.40
C GLY A 187 4.31 46.96 -4.14
N HIS A 188 4.57 47.50 -2.95
CA HIS A 188 5.92 47.88 -2.56
C HIS A 188 6.66 46.63 -2.08
N MET A 189 7.70 46.23 -2.82
CA MET A 189 8.60 45.13 -2.47
C MET A 189 9.74 45.63 -1.58
N ARG A 190 10.13 44.84 -0.57
CA ARG A 190 11.43 45.04 0.10
C ARG A 190 12.55 44.87 -0.92
N ARG A 191 13.74 45.42 -0.63
CA ARG A 191 14.86 45.27 -1.57
C ARG A 191 15.14 43.77 -1.78
N ASP A 192 15.18 43.35 -3.04
CA ASP A 192 15.48 41.97 -3.42
C ASP A 192 16.91 41.59 -2.98
N ARG A 193 17.06 40.37 -2.48
CA ARG A 193 18.33 39.80 -2.02
C ARG A 193 18.83 38.68 -2.92
N GLY A 194 18.03 38.25 -3.89
CA GLY A 194 18.31 37.05 -4.67
C GLY A 194 18.31 35.80 -3.79
N SER A 195 19.14 34.81 -4.16
CA SER A 195 19.25 33.55 -3.42
C SER A 195 19.98 33.72 -2.09
N LEU A 196 19.34 33.24 -1.02
CA LEU A 196 19.80 33.34 0.36
C LEU A 196 20.34 32.01 0.86
N SER A 197 21.48 32.04 1.55
CA SER A 197 21.94 30.92 2.38
C SER A 197 21.17 30.83 3.69
N SER A 198 21.30 29.71 4.43
CA SER A 198 20.62 29.54 5.72
C SER A 198 21.00 30.64 6.74
N SER A 199 22.25 31.09 6.71
CA SER A 199 22.73 32.20 7.55
C SER A 199 22.14 33.55 7.12
N GLN A 200 22.16 33.85 5.82
CA GLN A 200 21.59 35.09 5.28
C GLN A 200 20.07 35.14 5.47
N LEU A 201 19.40 34.00 5.31
CA LEU A 201 17.97 33.86 5.57
C LEU A 201 17.66 34.20 7.03
N LEU A 202 18.42 33.66 7.99
CA LEU A 202 18.26 34.00 9.41
C LEU A 202 18.41 35.52 9.65
N GLN A 203 19.40 36.16 9.03
CA GLN A 203 19.62 37.60 9.16
C GLN A 203 18.45 38.43 8.60
N GLU A 204 17.91 38.05 7.44
CA GLU A 204 16.75 38.73 6.85
C GLU A 204 15.46 38.48 7.66
N LEU A 205 15.25 37.27 8.17
CA LEU A 205 14.08 36.93 9.00
C LEU A 205 14.10 37.60 10.38
N LYS A 206 15.29 37.95 10.91
CA LYS A 206 15.42 38.73 12.15
C LYS A 206 15.01 40.20 12.01
N LYS A 207 14.95 40.74 10.79
CA LYS A 207 14.47 42.11 10.57
C LYS A 207 12.98 42.18 10.85
N SER A 208 12.54 43.27 11.49
CA SER A 208 11.12 43.48 11.77
C SER A 208 10.28 43.37 10.50
N ARG A 209 9.19 42.61 10.54
CA ARG A 209 8.22 42.45 9.46
C ARG A 209 7.43 43.75 9.24
N TYR A 210 7.16 44.49 10.31
CA TYR A 210 6.47 45.78 10.30
C TYR A 210 7.32 46.87 10.95
N GLY A 211 7.36 48.06 10.34
CA GLY A 211 8.10 49.21 10.86
C GLY A 211 9.62 49.07 10.78
N CYS A 212 10.13 48.27 9.83
CA CYS A 212 11.57 48.16 9.62
C CYS A 212 12.13 49.46 9.05
N ILE A 213 13.12 50.04 9.71
CA ILE A 213 13.75 51.28 9.26
C ILE A 213 14.39 51.03 7.88
N GLY A 214 14.02 51.85 6.89
CA GLY A 214 14.59 51.81 5.53
C GLY A 214 14.03 50.72 4.61
N GLU A 215 13.07 49.92 5.04
CA GLU A 215 12.41 48.89 4.24
C GLU A 215 10.88 49.06 4.31
N THR A 216 10.15 48.60 3.29
CA THR A 216 8.68 48.56 3.35
C THR A 216 8.21 47.45 4.29
N ASP A 217 6.94 47.46 4.70
CA ASP A 217 6.38 46.37 5.50
C ASP A 217 6.32 45.07 4.68
N ALA A 218 6.46 43.92 5.34
CA ALA A 218 6.39 42.60 4.74
C ALA A 218 5.02 41.96 5.03
N ALA A 219 3.94 42.62 4.60
CA ALA A 219 2.58 42.17 4.87
C ALA A 219 2.29 40.82 4.19
N ARG A 220 2.74 40.64 2.94
CA ARG A 220 2.79 39.35 2.24
C ARG A 220 4.25 38.89 2.18
N ARG A 221 4.56 37.76 2.80
CA ARG A 221 5.89 37.14 2.79
C ARG A 221 5.84 35.80 2.06
N LEU A 222 6.60 35.63 0.99
CA LEU A 222 6.79 34.34 0.34
C LEU A 222 8.20 33.82 0.61
N LEU A 223 8.28 32.59 1.10
CA LEU A 223 9.54 31.91 1.35
C LEU A 223 9.56 30.57 0.62
N TYR A 224 10.40 30.49 -0.40
CA TYR A 224 10.72 29.25 -1.09
C TYR A 224 12.01 28.66 -0.51
N VAL A 225 12.02 27.36 -0.20
CA VAL A 225 13.20 26.66 0.28
C VAL A 225 13.39 25.35 -0.51
N ALA A 226 14.55 25.22 -1.13
CA ALA A 226 14.98 23.99 -1.78
C ALA A 226 15.74 23.10 -0.79
N ASN A 227 15.33 21.83 -0.68
CA ASN A 227 15.93 20.83 0.20
C ASN A 227 16.16 21.33 1.64
N PRO A 228 15.12 21.82 2.35
CA PRO A 228 15.26 22.31 3.71
C PRO A 228 16.01 21.29 4.58
N ASP A 229 17.08 21.77 5.20
CA ASP A 229 17.96 21.02 6.08
C ASP A 229 17.77 21.51 7.53
N CYS A 230 18.60 21.00 8.45
CA CYS A 230 18.48 21.41 9.85
C CYS A 230 18.73 22.91 10.05
N TRP A 231 19.56 23.55 9.23
CA TRP A 231 19.96 24.94 9.40
C TRP A 231 18.81 25.88 9.06
N VAL A 232 18.09 25.58 7.98
CA VAL A 232 16.87 26.32 7.63
C VAL A 232 15.78 26.08 8.67
N ILE A 233 15.58 24.84 9.13
CA ILE A 233 14.59 24.53 10.17
C ILE A 233 14.89 25.31 11.47
N VAL A 234 16.15 25.36 11.90
CA VAL A 234 16.57 26.14 13.07
C VAL A 234 16.38 27.64 12.84
N ALA A 235 16.73 28.15 11.64
CA ALA A 235 16.51 29.56 11.31
C ALA A 235 15.02 29.92 11.48
N LEU A 236 14.13 29.14 10.85
CA LEU A 236 12.69 29.37 10.89
C LEU A 236 12.12 29.21 12.30
N ALA A 237 12.50 28.16 13.03
CA ALA A 237 12.04 27.94 14.41
C ALA A 237 12.46 29.08 15.35
N SER A 238 13.63 29.69 15.13
CA SER A 238 14.15 30.80 15.95
C SER A 238 13.51 32.16 15.65
N THR A 239 12.92 32.34 14.47
CA THR A 239 12.34 33.63 14.03
C THR A 239 10.82 33.62 13.89
N ALA A 240 10.18 32.45 13.93
CA ALA A 240 8.74 32.32 13.78
C ALA A 240 8.00 33.06 14.91
N SER A 241 7.02 33.89 14.55
CA SER A 241 6.07 34.46 15.51
C SER A 241 5.19 33.36 16.13
N ASN A 242 4.41 33.68 17.17
CA ASN A 242 3.45 32.73 17.73
C ASN A 242 2.47 32.19 16.67
N VAL A 243 1.99 33.04 15.76
CA VAL A 243 1.07 32.65 14.68
C VAL A 243 1.74 31.65 13.73
N GLN A 244 2.98 31.92 13.35
CA GLN A 244 3.75 31.05 12.45
C GLN A 244 4.09 29.72 13.14
N ALA A 245 4.52 29.77 14.41
CA ALA A 245 4.89 28.59 15.19
C ALA A 245 3.73 27.61 15.35
N THR A 246 2.49 28.09 15.54
CA THR A 246 1.28 27.25 15.63
C THR A 246 1.16 26.24 14.49
N PHE A 247 1.48 26.63 13.26
CA PHE A 247 1.35 25.76 12.08
C PHE A 247 2.67 25.14 11.63
N LEU A 248 3.80 25.85 11.79
CA LEU A 248 5.10 25.40 11.27
C LEU A 248 5.61 24.10 11.91
N ALA A 249 5.28 23.83 13.17
CA ALA A 249 5.71 22.61 13.85
C ALA A 249 5.15 21.34 13.18
N ASP A 250 3.85 21.33 12.90
CA ASP A 250 3.20 20.21 12.23
C ASP A 250 3.57 20.14 10.75
N PHE A 251 3.77 21.30 10.10
CA PHE A 251 4.30 21.39 8.75
C PHE A 251 5.68 20.74 8.61
N PHE A 252 6.61 21.00 9.54
CA PHE A 252 7.92 20.34 9.56
C PHE A 252 7.79 18.83 9.72
N TYR A 253 6.93 18.39 10.64
CA TYR A 253 6.70 16.97 10.88
C TYR A 253 6.16 16.25 9.64
N LYS A 254 5.14 16.81 8.97
CA LYS A 254 4.57 16.25 7.73
C LYS A 254 5.58 16.26 6.58
N TYR A 255 6.40 17.30 6.48
CA TYR A 255 7.47 17.37 5.49
C TYR A 255 8.55 16.31 5.71
N LEU A 256 9.11 16.22 6.93
CA LEU A 256 10.16 15.26 7.25
C LEU A 256 9.66 13.81 7.14
N GLY A 257 8.42 13.56 7.57
CA GLY A 257 7.76 12.26 7.55
C GLY A 257 7.30 11.76 6.17
N SER A 258 7.52 12.51 5.08
CA SER A 258 7.08 12.14 3.73
C SER A 258 5.53 11.98 3.62
N ARG A 259 4.76 12.79 4.35
CA ARG A 259 3.30 12.62 4.49
C ARG A 259 2.55 13.42 3.43
N THR A 260 1.65 12.77 2.69
CA THR A 260 0.72 13.46 1.79
C THR A 260 -0.51 13.95 2.58
N SER A 261 -0.84 15.24 2.47
CA SER A 261 -1.96 15.87 3.18
C SER A 261 -2.41 17.16 2.48
N LEU A 262 -3.65 17.59 2.72
CA LEU A 262 -4.25 18.81 2.21
C LEU A 262 -5.32 19.23 3.22
N GLY A 263 -5.35 20.50 3.63
CA GLY A 263 -6.34 20.95 4.60
C GLY A 263 -6.31 22.44 4.93
N ILE A 264 -7.38 22.87 5.60
CA ILE A 264 -7.54 24.21 6.18
C ILE A 264 -7.61 24.06 7.70
N HIS A 265 -6.70 24.73 8.40
CA HIS A 265 -6.57 24.73 9.85
C HIS A 265 -7.05 26.05 10.43
N ARG A 266 -7.95 25.94 11.41
CA ARG A 266 -8.43 27.06 12.23
C ARG A 266 -8.52 26.59 13.69
N PRO A 267 -7.92 27.31 14.65
CA PRO A 267 -8.10 26.98 16.06
C PRO A 267 -9.58 27.09 16.44
N MET A 268 -10.14 26.07 17.10
CA MET A 268 -11.54 26.10 17.57
C MET A 268 -11.78 27.14 18.67
N ARG A 269 -10.74 27.49 19.42
CA ARG A 269 -10.70 28.53 20.45
C ARG A 269 -9.39 29.29 20.31
N GLY A 270 -9.38 30.59 20.60
CA GLY A 270 -8.16 31.41 20.56
C GLY A 270 -8.16 32.54 19.53
N PRO A 271 -6.98 33.11 19.23
CA PRO A 271 -6.89 34.21 18.29
C PRO A 271 -7.33 33.76 16.89
N LEU A 272 -8.06 34.64 16.20
CA LEU A 272 -8.45 34.43 14.80
C LEU A 272 -7.21 34.41 13.92
N ILE A 273 -6.71 33.21 13.64
CA ILE A 273 -5.58 32.91 12.76
C ILE A 273 -5.93 31.72 11.87
N PHE A 274 -5.17 31.53 10.80
CA PHE A 274 -5.41 30.44 9.86
C PHE A 274 -4.12 29.81 9.34
N GLY A 275 -4.24 28.55 8.91
CA GLY A 275 -3.24 27.83 8.14
C GLY A 275 -3.89 27.08 6.97
N LEU A 276 -3.44 27.32 5.75
CA LEU A 276 -3.81 26.55 4.55
C LEU A 276 -2.58 25.75 4.17
N GLU A 277 -2.66 24.43 4.13
CA GLU A 277 -1.47 23.62 3.86
C GLU A 277 -1.74 22.45 2.92
N PHE A 278 -0.68 22.06 2.23
CA PHE A 278 -0.65 20.80 1.51
C PHE A 278 0.77 20.22 1.47
N HIS A 279 0.81 18.90 1.33
CA HIS A 279 2.02 18.11 1.16
C HIS A 279 1.72 17.06 0.10
N LEU A 280 2.51 17.02 -0.97
CA LEU A 280 2.37 16.07 -2.08
C LEU A 280 3.68 15.31 -2.24
N GLN A 281 3.69 14.03 -1.86
CA GLN A 281 4.80 13.12 -2.11
C GLN A 281 4.65 12.51 -3.51
N PHE A 282 5.76 12.34 -4.22
CA PHE A 282 5.77 11.74 -5.55
C PHE A 282 7.15 11.22 -5.94
N TYR A 283 7.27 10.70 -7.16
CA TYR A 283 8.50 10.15 -7.71
C TYR A 283 8.87 10.82 -9.02
N VAL A 284 10.17 11.03 -9.25
CA VAL A 284 10.71 11.65 -10.46
C VAL A 284 11.63 10.68 -11.18
N TRP A 285 11.44 10.55 -12.49
CA TRP A 285 12.30 9.83 -13.41
C TRP A 285 13.33 10.78 -14.03
N CYS A 286 14.62 10.45 -13.94
CA CYS A 286 15.70 11.18 -14.60
C CYS A 286 16.56 10.24 -15.44
N GLU A 287 16.99 10.73 -16.60
CA GLU A 287 17.86 10.00 -17.53
C GLU A 287 19.18 10.76 -17.71
N GLY A 288 20.29 10.02 -17.69
CA GLY A 288 21.63 10.56 -17.82
C GLY A 288 22.19 11.19 -16.54
N GLY A 289 23.49 11.51 -16.57
CA GLY A 289 24.20 12.12 -15.45
C GLY A 289 24.50 11.16 -14.27
N PRO A 290 25.22 11.64 -13.25
CA PRO A 290 25.52 10.87 -12.04
C PRO A 290 24.26 10.66 -11.16
N GLN A 291 24.22 9.56 -10.42
CA GLN A 291 23.21 9.36 -9.39
C GLN A 291 23.43 10.35 -8.24
N PHE A 292 22.38 11.06 -7.84
CA PHE A 292 22.40 11.90 -6.66
C PHE A 292 21.81 11.16 -5.44
N HIS A 293 22.26 11.50 -4.25
CA HIS A 293 21.72 10.98 -2.99
C HIS A 293 21.30 12.14 -2.10
N ASP A 294 20.19 11.96 -1.38
CA ASP A 294 19.79 12.95 -0.38
C ASP A 294 20.81 12.95 0.76
N SER A 295 21.48 14.08 0.94
CA SER A 295 22.50 14.27 1.97
C SER A 295 21.88 14.38 3.37
N ARG A 296 20.60 14.73 3.46
CA ARG A 296 19.85 14.82 4.72
C ARG A 296 19.52 13.41 5.20
N LYS A 297 19.61 13.18 6.50
CA LYS A 297 19.47 11.84 7.09
C LYS A 297 18.36 11.79 8.13
N LYS A 298 17.64 10.67 8.15
CA LYS A 298 16.71 10.29 9.21
C LYS A 298 17.46 9.84 10.45
N ARG A 299 16.74 9.63 11.57
CA ARG A 299 17.29 9.11 12.83
C ARG A 299 18.11 7.83 12.69
N ASN A 300 17.73 6.95 11.76
CA ASN A 300 18.40 5.67 11.51
C ASN A 300 19.63 5.79 10.59
N GLY A 301 20.08 7.01 10.27
CA GLY A 301 21.23 7.28 9.40
C GLY A 301 20.97 7.09 7.90
N LYS A 302 19.76 6.62 7.51
CA LYS A 302 19.37 6.51 6.10
C LYS A 302 19.02 7.89 5.51
N PRO A 303 19.15 8.08 4.19
CA PRO A 303 18.72 9.30 3.52
C PRO A 303 17.26 9.68 3.81
N LEU A 304 16.96 10.98 3.87
CA LEU A 304 15.62 11.52 4.10
C LEU A 304 14.67 11.12 2.96
N ARG A 305 15.17 11.15 1.72
CA ARG A 305 14.52 10.65 0.51
C ARG A 305 15.36 9.57 -0.16
N GLN A 306 14.71 8.54 -0.70
CA GLN A 306 15.41 7.46 -1.42
C GLN A 306 15.73 7.85 -2.86
N SER A 307 16.91 7.46 -3.34
CA SER A 307 17.24 7.40 -4.76
C SER A 307 17.53 5.96 -5.18
N ARG A 308 17.08 5.58 -6.37
CA ARG A 308 17.21 4.23 -6.91
C ARG A 308 17.69 4.29 -8.34
N GLN A 309 18.50 3.30 -8.72
CA GLN A 309 18.95 3.11 -10.08
C GLN A 309 18.43 1.75 -10.56
N PRO A 310 17.41 1.71 -11.43
CA PRO A 310 16.88 0.45 -11.94
C PRO A 310 17.78 -0.09 -13.06
N TYR A 311 18.83 -0.79 -12.64
CA TYR A 311 19.91 -1.26 -13.49
C TYR A 311 19.47 -2.32 -14.52
N TYR A 312 18.32 -2.96 -14.31
CA TYR A 312 17.78 -3.95 -15.23
C TYR A 312 16.88 -3.38 -16.33
N LEU A 313 16.40 -2.13 -16.23
CA LEU A 313 15.52 -1.51 -17.24
C LEU A 313 16.25 -1.07 -18.53
N ARG A 314 17.50 -1.49 -18.73
CA ARG A 314 18.28 -1.21 -19.96
C ARG A 314 17.85 -2.13 -21.09
N LEU A 315 17.54 -1.56 -22.25
CA LEU A 315 17.08 -2.29 -23.44
C LEU A 315 18.23 -2.96 -24.24
N GLY A 316 19.34 -3.29 -23.57
CA GLY A 316 20.46 -4.01 -24.18
C GLY A 316 21.39 -3.16 -25.07
N ASP A 317 21.22 -1.84 -25.15
CA ASP A 317 22.14 -0.92 -25.81
C ASP A 317 23.09 -0.26 -24.78
N GLU A 318 24.39 -0.43 -24.94
CA GLU A 318 25.40 0.20 -24.06
C GLU A 318 25.40 1.73 -24.14
N ASN A 319 24.80 2.31 -25.18
CA ASN A 319 24.68 3.76 -25.36
C ASN A 319 23.47 4.38 -24.65
N GLU A 320 22.65 3.59 -23.96
CA GLU A 320 21.42 4.07 -23.35
C GLU A 320 21.68 4.85 -22.05
N PRO A 321 21.07 6.04 -21.85
CA PRO A 321 21.34 6.87 -20.68
C PRO A 321 20.92 6.16 -19.38
N GLN A 322 21.74 6.32 -18.34
CA GLN A 322 21.45 5.76 -17.01
C GLN A 322 20.16 6.35 -16.46
N VAL A 323 19.27 5.49 -15.98
CA VAL A 323 17.99 5.89 -15.36
C VAL A 323 18.17 5.99 -13.86
N HIS A 324 17.58 7.02 -13.25
CA HIS A 324 17.51 7.21 -11.81
C HIS A 324 16.09 7.63 -11.42
N ILE A 325 15.58 7.03 -10.33
CA ILE A 325 14.28 7.36 -9.76
C ILE A 325 14.47 7.94 -8.37
N TYR A 326 13.82 9.07 -8.11
CA TYR A 326 13.97 9.85 -6.89
C TYR A 326 12.63 10.01 -6.17
N GLU A 327 12.60 9.72 -4.87
CA GLU A 327 11.49 10.06 -3.99
C GLU A 327 11.53 11.56 -3.69
N THR A 328 10.42 12.27 -3.85
CA THR A 328 10.39 13.73 -3.69
C THR A 328 9.09 14.18 -3.04
N GLN A 329 9.11 15.36 -2.44
CA GLN A 329 7.94 16.00 -1.87
C GLN A 329 7.95 17.51 -2.13
N VAL A 330 6.76 18.02 -2.42
CA VAL A 330 6.44 19.45 -2.43
C VAL A 330 5.50 19.73 -1.26
N SER A 331 5.76 20.78 -0.49
CA SER A 331 4.94 21.14 0.67
C SER A 331 4.76 22.64 0.76
N CYS A 332 3.53 23.10 0.97
CA CYS A 332 3.20 24.51 1.11
C CYS A 332 2.37 24.75 2.37
N LEU A 333 2.69 25.81 3.10
CA LEU A 333 1.91 26.33 4.22
C LEU A 333 1.70 27.82 4.01
N ILE A 334 0.46 28.27 4.00
CA ILE A 334 0.08 29.68 4.02
C ILE A 334 -0.58 29.95 5.37
N ALA A 335 0.05 30.78 6.20
CA ALA A 335 -0.43 31.10 7.53
C ALA A 335 -0.54 32.61 7.74
N GLY A 336 -1.53 33.05 8.50
CA GLY A 336 -1.75 34.46 8.74
C GLY A 336 -2.81 34.77 9.78
N ILE A 337 -3.06 36.07 9.95
CA ILE A 337 -4.01 36.62 10.92
C ILE A 337 -5.25 37.23 10.23
N ASP A 338 -5.11 37.70 8.99
CA ASP A 338 -6.17 38.28 8.14
C ASP A 338 -5.78 38.16 6.64
N GLU A 339 -6.59 38.73 5.74
CA GLU A 339 -6.31 38.72 4.29
C GLU A 339 -5.14 39.62 3.85
N ASP A 340 -4.70 40.56 4.70
CA ASP A 340 -3.66 41.53 4.39
C ASP A 340 -2.27 41.11 4.91
N SER A 341 -2.23 40.31 5.98
CA SER A 341 -1.02 39.88 6.68
C SER A 341 -0.90 38.37 6.75
N TRP A 342 -0.06 37.81 5.88
CA TRP A 342 0.16 36.37 5.79
C TRP A 342 1.54 36.01 5.21
N VAL A 343 1.98 34.80 5.51
CA VAL A 343 3.24 34.22 5.06
C VAL A 343 2.98 32.90 4.35
N ALA A 344 3.69 32.64 3.26
CA ALA A 344 3.71 31.35 2.58
C ALA A 344 5.10 30.72 2.67
N TYR A 345 5.16 29.49 3.15
CA TYR A 345 6.35 28.63 3.15
C TYR A 345 6.18 27.57 2.07
N GLN A 346 7.16 27.41 1.19
CA GLN A 346 7.16 26.37 0.17
C GLN A 346 8.46 25.59 0.23
N PHE A 347 8.36 24.33 0.63
CA PHE A 347 9.46 23.38 0.66
C PHE A 347 9.39 22.48 -0.57
N VAL A 348 10.51 22.36 -1.27
CA VAL A 348 10.61 21.52 -2.47
C VAL A 348 11.89 20.69 -2.42
N ASP A 349 11.73 19.38 -2.56
CA ASP A 349 12.87 18.48 -2.78
C ASP A 349 13.37 18.60 -4.22
N THR A 350 14.62 19.02 -4.38
CA THR A 350 15.32 19.17 -5.67
C THR A 350 16.71 18.50 -5.67
N TYR A 351 17.04 17.71 -4.66
CA TYR A 351 18.36 17.07 -4.49
C TYR A 351 18.81 16.23 -5.70
N TYR A 352 17.84 15.72 -6.47
CA TYR A 352 18.06 14.97 -7.70
C TYR A 352 18.58 15.82 -8.89
N GLN A 353 18.64 17.15 -8.74
CA GLN A 353 19.15 18.07 -9.75
C GLN A 353 20.63 18.45 -9.55
N GLY A 354 21.25 17.95 -8.48
CA GLY A 354 22.60 18.32 -8.07
C GLY A 354 22.69 19.72 -7.46
N GLU A 355 23.90 20.30 -7.47
CA GLU A 355 24.14 21.66 -6.95
C GLU A 355 23.88 22.73 -8.01
N LYS A 356 22.62 22.81 -8.48
CA LYS A 356 22.21 23.92 -9.36
C LYS A 356 21.87 25.16 -8.53
N PRO A 357 22.33 26.36 -8.94
CA PRO A 357 21.92 27.61 -8.31
C PRO A 357 20.40 27.79 -8.37
N LEU A 358 19.83 28.41 -7.34
CA LEU A 358 18.46 28.93 -7.40
C LEU A 358 18.47 30.16 -8.31
N ALA A 359 18.26 29.97 -9.62
CA ALA A 359 18.20 31.09 -10.56
C ALA A 359 16.90 31.89 -10.37
N GLN A 360 16.99 33.21 -10.33
CA GLN A 360 15.87 34.14 -10.51
C GLN A 360 16.21 34.99 -11.72
N ASP A 361 16.27 34.39 -12.90
CA ASP A 361 16.58 35.15 -14.11
C ASP A 361 15.32 35.93 -14.51
N GLU A 362 15.24 37.19 -14.09
CA GLU A 362 14.26 38.14 -14.61
C GLU A 362 14.50 38.33 -16.10
N GLN A 363 13.53 37.95 -16.91
CA GLN A 363 13.62 38.08 -18.35
C GLN A 363 12.51 38.99 -18.84
N HIS A 364 12.89 40.07 -19.52
CA HIS A 364 11.96 41.09 -20.04
C HIS A 364 11.08 41.75 -18.97
N GLY A 365 11.58 41.91 -17.74
CA GLY A 365 10.86 42.59 -16.63
C GLY A 365 9.81 41.73 -15.90
N VAL A 366 9.68 40.45 -16.27
CA VAL A 366 8.81 39.48 -15.60
C VAL A 366 9.62 38.74 -14.53
N LYS A 367 9.15 38.77 -13.28
CA LYS A 367 9.79 38.08 -12.17
C LYS A 367 9.02 36.80 -11.86
N PRO A 368 9.59 35.59 -12.03
CA PRO A 368 8.84 34.36 -11.82
C PRO A 368 8.50 34.15 -10.34
N ASP A 369 7.23 33.83 -10.02
CA ASP A 369 6.83 33.41 -8.68
C ASP A 369 7.30 31.97 -8.41
N PRO A 370 8.29 31.78 -7.51
CA PRO A 370 8.87 30.47 -7.26
C PRO A 370 7.87 29.46 -6.67
N LEU A 371 6.84 29.91 -5.94
CA LEU A 371 5.85 29.03 -5.31
C LEU A 371 4.92 28.40 -6.35
N THR A 372 4.64 29.10 -7.44
CA THR A 372 3.87 28.58 -8.58
C THR A 372 4.71 27.77 -9.57
N GLY A 373 6.00 27.56 -9.29
CA GLY A 373 6.95 26.96 -10.22
C GLY A 373 7.40 27.91 -11.34
N GLY A 374 7.20 29.22 -11.16
CA GLY A 374 7.54 30.25 -12.14
C GLY A 374 6.50 30.47 -13.24
N LEU A 375 5.28 29.94 -13.08
CA LEU A 375 4.19 30.08 -14.05
C LEU A 375 3.49 31.45 -13.99
N PHE A 376 3.56 32.10 -12.82
CA PHE A 376 2.97 33.42 -12.60
C PHE A 376 4.05 34.48 -12.40
N ASP A 377 3.74 35.71 -12.80
CA ASP A 377 4.57 36.88 -12.56
C ASP A 377 4.39 37.35 -11.11
N ALA A 378 5.44 37.26 -10.30
CA ALA A 378 5.51 37.77 -8.95
C ALA A 378 5.27 39.28 -8.90
N ASN A 379 5.53 40.02 -9.98
CA ASN A 379 5.23 41.45 -10.09
C ASN A 379 3.74 41.75 -10.25
N LEU A 380 2.90 40.73 -10.48
CA LEU A 380 1.44 40.82 -10.47
C LEU A 380 0.88 39.88 -9.38
N PRO A 381 1.10 40.21 -8.09
CA PRO A 381 0.84 39.30 -7.00
C PRO A 381 -0.66 39.08 -6.78
N ILE A 382 -1.01 37.82 -6.53
CA ILE A 382 -2.30 37.46 -5.93
C ILE A 382 -2.19 37.77 -4.43
N TRP A 383 -2.98 38.75 -3.99
CA TRP A 383 -2.94 39.26 -2.62
C TRP A 383 -3.75 38.41 -1.64
N THR A 384 -4.84 37.82 -2.11
CA THR A 384 -5.74 37.03 -1.25
C THR A 384 -5.08 35.69 -0.95
N PRO A 385 -4.85 35.32 0.33
CA PRO A 385 -4.13 34.08 0.67
C PRO A 385 -4.88 32.82 0.20
N ARG A 386 -6.22 32.87 0.18
CA ARG A 386 -7.10 31.76 -0.21
C ARG A 386 -7.10 31.51 -1.73
N GLU A 387 -7.14 32.58 -2.52
CA GLU A 387 -7.00 32.48 -3.99
C GLU A 387 -5.58 32.01 -4.34
N TYR A 388 -4.57 32.55 -3.66
CA TYR A 388 -3.18 32.18 -3.87
C TYR A 388 -2.91 30.72 -3.52
N PHE A 389 -3.50 30.21 -2.43
CA PHE A 389 -3.43 28.79 -2.05
C PHE A 389 -3.91 27.86 -3.16
N LEU A 390 -5.09 28.12 -3.74
CA LEU A 390 -5.65 27.30 -4.81
C LEU A 390 -4.76 27.30 -6.05
N ILE A 391 -4.21 28.47 -6.42
CA ILE A 391 -3.33 28.61 -7.57
C ILE A 391 -2.01 27.87 -7.35
N VAL A 392 -1.40 28.03 -6.18
CA VAL A 392 -0.16 27.30 -5.84
C VAL A 392 -0.43 25.79 -5.81
N TYR A 393 -1.56 25.34 -5.25
CA TYR A 393 -1.93 23.93 -5.24
C TYR A 393 -2.14 23.38 -6.66
N GLU A 394 -2.87 24.08 -7.53
CA GLU A 394 -3.07 23.69 -8.93
C GLU A 394 -1.71 23.53 -9.65
N CYS A 395 -0.86 24.55 -9.59
CA CYS A 395 0.45 24.53 -10.24
C CYS A 395 1.31 23.34 -9.76
N ARG A 396 1.30 23.06 -8.46
CA ARG A 396 2.08 21.96 -7.87
C ARG A 396 1.47 20.59 -8.13
N LEU A 397 0.14 20.47 -8.10
CA LEU A 397 -0.54 19.23 -8.47
C LEU A 397 -0.29 18.90 -9.94
N LYS A 398 -0.32 19.90 -10.82
CA LYS A 398 0.04 19.75 -12.24
C LYS A 398 1.45 19.23 -12.42
N GLN A 399 2.41 19.77 -11.67
CA GLN A 399 3.80 19.31 -11.66
C GLN A 399 3.91 17.84 -11.19
N VAL A 400 3.24 17.50 -10.09
CA VAL A 400 3.22 16.14 -9.53
C VAL A 400 2.62 15.15 -10.54
N ARG A 401 1.45 15.49 -11.10
CA ARG A 401 0.80 14.70 -12.14
C ARG A 401 1.71 14.47 -13.34
N HIS A 402 2.40 15.50 -13.82
CA HIS A 402 3.30 15.36 -14.95
C HIS A 402 4.49 14.44 -14.63
N ALA A 403 5.10 14.59 -13.45
CA ALA A 403 6.19 13.72 -13.02
C ALA A 403 5.76 12.24 -12.92
N MET A 404 4.58 11.98 -12.34
CA MET A 404 4.05 10.63 -12.23
C MET A 404 3.61 10.04 -13.57
N HIS A 405 3.01 10.84 -14.43
CA HIS A 405 2.65 10.41 -15.78
C HIS A 405 3.91 10.02 -16.56
N ASN A 406 4.95 10.87 -16.54
CA ASN A 406 6.22 10.60 -17.20
C ASN A 406 6.83 9.30 -16.68
N LEU A 407 6.87 9.12 -15.36
CA LEU A 407 7.36 7.90 -14.73
C LEU A 407 6.64 6.63 -15.20
N ILE A 408 5.30 6.61 -15.15
CA ILE A 408 4.51 5.44 -15.58
C ILE A 408 4.63 5.22 -17.08
N ALA A 409 4.57 6.26 -17.90
CA ALA A 409 4.69 6.17 -19.35
C ALA A 409 6.08 5.65 -19.78
N ARG A 410 7.16 6.15 -19.15
CA ARG A 410 8.52 5.67 -19.39
C ARG A 410 8.65 4.21 -18.99
N LEU A 411 8.15 3.85 -17.80
CA LEU A 411 8.18 2.47 -17.36
C LEU A 411 7.37 1.57 -18.31
N HIS A 412 6.22 2.01 -18.80
CA HIS A 412 5.44 1.30 -19.82
C HIS A 412 6.26 1.05 -21.09
N LEU A 413 6.89 2.08 -21.66
CA LEU A 413 7.75 1.93 -22.85
C LEU A 413 8.92 0.96 -22.61
N ARG A 414 9.50 0.96 -21.40
CA ARG A 414 10.56 0.02 -21.02
C ARG A 414 10.09 -1.41 -20.88
N LEU A 415 8.82 -1.61 -20.55
CA LEU A 415 8.19 -2.91 -20.39
C LEU A 415 7.45 -3.39 -21.65
N GLU A 416 7.25 -2.53 -22.65
CA GLU A 416 6.58 -2.86 -23.91
C GLU A 416 7.19 -4.10 -24.62
N PRO A 417 8.53 -4.22 -24.78
CA PRO A 417 9.14 -5.40 -25.42
C PRO A 417 8.91 -6.70 -24.65
N TYR A 418 8.54 -6.58 -23.38
CA TYR A 418 8.35 -7.68 -22.45
C TYR A 418 6.88 -8.07 -22.29
N THR A 419 5.97 -7.22 -22.77
CA THR A 419 4.52 -7.32 -22.54
C THR A 419 3.71 -7.56 -23.82
N GLN A 420 4.26 -7.26 -25.00
CA GLN A 420 3.57 -7.44 -26.30
C GLN A 420 3.38 -8.90 -26.76
N ASP A 421 3.96 -9.87 -26.05
CA ASP A 421 4.02 -11.28 -26.49
C ASP A 421 2.85 -12.17 -26.00
N GLU A 422 1.78 -11.61 -25.44
CA GLU A 422 0.57 -12.39 -25.09
C GLU A 422 -0.36 -12.64 -26.28
N GLY A 423 -0.30 -11.82 -27.34
CA GLY A 423 -1.19 -11.92 -28.51
C GLY A 423 -0.84 -13.01 -29.52
N ASP A 424 0.44 -13.37 -29.65
CA ASP A 424 0.94 -14.25 -30.72
C ASP A 424 1.55 -15.59 -30.22
N MET A 425 1.53 -15.84 -28.91
CA MET A 425 2.10 -17.08 -28.34
C MET A 425 1.26 -18.35 -28.59
N ALA A 426 0.16 -18.25 -29.34
CA ALA A 426 -0.67 -19.39 -29.72
C ALA A 426 -0.42 -19.90 -31.17
N THR A 427 0.38 -19.21 -32.00
CA THR A 427 0.42 -19.50 -33.45
C THR A 427 1.79 -19.55 -34.13
N SER A 428 2.92 -19.30 -33.48
CA SER A 428 4.24 -19.46 -34.12
C SER A 428 5.17 -20.41 -33.36
N PHE A 429 5.20 -21.66 -33.80
CA PHE A 429 6.40 -22.48 -33.68
C PHE A 429 7.49 -21.88 -34.58
N GLY A 430 8.44 -21.15 -33.99
CA GLY A 430 9.67 -20.71 -34.67
C GLY A 430 10.04 -19.25 -34.41
N GLU A 431 11.16 -19.05 -33.68
CA GLU A 431 11.95 -17.82 -33.57
C GLU A 431 11.24 -16.54 -33.05
N GLY A 432 11.07 -16.44 -31.73
CA GLY A 432 10.73 -15.19 -31.02
C GLY A 432 11.78 -14.86 -29.94
N ILE A 433 12.45 -13.71 -30.10
CA ILE A 433 13.35 -12.87 -29.27
C ILE A 433 13.96 -13.39 -27.93
N ILE A 434 13.37 -14.35 -27.20
CA ILE A 434 13.79 -14.83 -25.88
C ILE A 434 14.08 -16.34 -25.92
N ASN A 435 15.20 -16.72 -26.52
CA ASN A 435 15.57 -18.13 -26.69
C ASN A 435 16.62 -18.61 -25.68
N THR A 436 17.25 -17.71 -24.92
CA THR A 436 18.29 -18.10 -23.96
C THR A 436 17.84 -17.95 -22.50
N MET A 437 18.33 -18.85 -21.65
CA MET A 437 18.05 -18.84 -20.21
C MET A 437 18.45 -17.52 -19.54
N ASP A 438 19.50 -16.88 -20.04
CA ASP A 438 19.98 -15.59 -19.55
C ASP A 438 19.01 -14.44 -19.87
N GLN A 439 18.39 -14.46 -21.06
CA GLN A 439 17.36 -13.49 -21.42
C GLN A 439 16.10 -13.66 -20.56
N LYS A 440 15.68 -14.91 -20.28
CA LYS A 440 14.57 -15.20 -19.36
C LYS A 440 14.86 -14.72 -17.94
N LYS A 441 16.06 -15.00 -17.41
CA LYS A 441 16.47 -14.52 -16.07
C LYS A 441 16.58 -12.99 -16.00
N LEU A 442 17.04 -12.33 -17.07
CA LEU A 442 17.06 -10.86 -17.16
C LEU A 442 15.65 -10.27 -17.14
N MET A 443 14.77 -10.78 -18.00
CA MET A 443 13.35 -10.43 -18.06
C MET A 443 12.67 -10.57 -16.69
N GLN A 444 12.91 -11.69 -15.98
CA GLN A 444 12.30 -11.90 -14.66
C GLN A 444 12.75 -10.84 -13.65
N ARG A 445 14.02 -10.45 -13.68
CA ARG A 445 14.55 -9.38 -12.83
C ARG A 445 13.91 -8.03 -13.14
N VAL A 446 13.72 -7.72 -14.42
CA VAL A 446 13.02 -6.50 -14.86
C VAL A 446 11.58 -6.46 -14.35
N LEU A 447 10.82 -7.54 -14.56
CA LEU A 447 9.42 -7.62 -14.14
C LEU A 447 9.29 -7.56 -12.61
N ASN A 448 10.18 -8.22 -11.87
CA ASN A 448 10.20 -8.17 -10.40
C ASN A 448 10.52 -6.77 -9.88
N GLU A 449 11.41 -6.03 -10.53
CA GLU A 449 11.71 -4.66 -10.17
C GLU A 449 10.51 -3.72 -10.44
N ALA A 450 9.85 -3.87 -11.59
CA ALA A 450 8.60 -3.18 -11.89
C ALA A 450 7.51 -3.49 -10.83
N ASN A 451 7.37 -4.75 -10.42
CA ASN A 451 6.44 -5.19 -9.38
C ASN A 451 6.76 -4.64 -7.98
N CYS A 452 8.01 -4.22 -7.73
CA CYS A 452 8.37 -3.50 -6.50
C CYS A 452 8.05 -2.00 -6.59
N PHE A 453 8.13 -1.42 -7.78
CA PHE A 453 8.05 0.02 -7.99
C PHE A 453 6.63 0.54 -8.24
N LEU A 454 5.87 -0.15 -9.10
CA LEU A 454 4.50 0.22 -9.43
C LEU A 454 3.60 0.38 -8.19
N PRO A 455 3.63 -0.53 -7.18
CA PRO A 455 2.81 -0.36 -5.98
C PRO A 455 3.12 0.93 -5.20
N GLN A 456 4.38 1.36 -5.17
CA GLN A 456 4.77 2.59 -4.46
C GLN A 456 4.25 3.84 -5.17
N THR A 457 4.34 3.84 -6.50
CA THR A 457 3.83 4.94 -7.34
C THR A 457 2.30 5.00 -7.28
N ILE A 458 1.62 3.84 -7.42
CA ILE A 458 0.17 3.72 -7.27
C ILE A 458 -0.26 4.25 -5.90
N HIS A 459 0.39 3.82 -4.82
CA HIS A 459 0.06 4.28 -3.47
C HIS A 459 0.12 5.80 -3.34
N SER A 460 1.16 6.42 -3.91
CA SER A 460 1.34 7.87 -3.90
C SER A 460 0.26 8.60 -4.71
N ILE A 461 -0.10 8.10 -5.91
CA ILE A 461 -1.24 8.60 -6.70
C ILE A 461 -2.54 8.50 -5.89
N CYS A 462 -2.83 7.34 -5.30
CA CYS A 462 -4.03 7.11 -4.50
C CYS A 462 -4.11 8.11 -3.34
N LYS A 463 -2.99 8.39 -2.67
CA LYS A 463 -2.97 9.36 -1.56
C LYS A 463 -3.24 10.78 -2.02
N ALA A 464 -2.72 11.21 -3.17
CA ALA A 464 -3.02 12.53 -3.73
C ALA A 464 -4.51 12.69 -4.06
N ILE A 465 -5.13 11.65 -4.65
CA ILE A 465 -6.58 11.62 -4.93
C ILE A 465 -7.39 11.65 -3.63
N GLU A 466 -7.03 10.80 -2.66
CA GLU A 466 -7.75 10.66 -1.39
C GLU A 466 -7.78 11.98 -0.58
N VAL A 467 -6.67 12.72 -0.54
CA VAL A 467 -6.61 13.99 0.20
C VAL A 467 -7.43 15.08 -0.49
N TRP A 468 -7.47 15.12 -1.82
CA TRP A 468 -8.37 16.02 -2.55
C TRP A 468 -9.83 15.67 -2.30
N ASP A 469 -10.22 14.41 -2.41
CA ASP A 469 -11.61 13.98 -2.19
C ASP A 469 -12.11 14.23 -0.76
N LYS A 470 -11.20 14.26 0.22
CA LYS A 470 -11.52 14.69 1.58
C LYS A 470 -11.66 16.21 1.67
N PHE A 471 -10.73 16.95 1.07
CA PHE A 471 -10.76 18.41 1.04
C PHE A 471 -11.98 18.96 0.31
N SER A 472 -12.33 18.43 -0.86
CA SER A 472 -13.49 18.85 -1.66
C SER A 472 -14.81 18.68 -0.91
N ARG A 473 -14.96 17.58 -0.16
CA ARG A 473 -16.16 17.30 0.63
C ARG A 473 -16.27 18.09 1.93
N ARG A 474 -15.15 18.44 2.56
CA ARG A 474 -15.13 19.05 3.90
C ARG A 474 -14.69 20.50 3.89
N ASP A 475 -13.53 20.77 3.32
CA ASP A 475 -12.81 22.03 3.51
C ASP A 475 -13.09 23.05 2.39
N LEU A 476 -13.48 22.60 1.20
CA LEU A 476 -13.82 23.48 0.08
C LEU A 476 -15.00 24.42 0.40
N ALA A 477 -15.87 24.02 1.34
CA ALA A 477 -16.92 24.88 1.87
C ALA A 477 -16.40 26.20 2.46
N TYR A 478 -15.19 26.20 3.07
CA TYR A 478 -14.52 27.40 3.57
C TYR A 478 -14.05 28.37 2.47
N LEU A 479 -14.10 27.95 1.20
CA LEU A 479 -13.75 28.76 0.05
C LEU A 479 -14.99 29.14 -0.79
N SER A 480 -16.19 28.82 -0.32
CA SER A 480 -17.42 28.98 -1.10
C SER A 480 -17.74 30.42 -1.49
N ASP A 481 -17.30 31.41 -0.72
CA ASP A 481 -17.45 32.84 -1.03
C ASP A 481 -16.63 33.26 -2.25
N ILE A 482 -15.36 32.87 -2.32
CA ILE A 482 -14.49 33.18 -3.47
C ILE A 482 -14.88 32.38 -4.71
N LEU A 483 -15.48 31.19 -4.54
CA LEU A 483 -15.99 30.36 -5.64
C LEU A 483 -17.30 30.88 -6.23
N LYS A 484 -18.15 31.54 -5.42
CA LYS A 484 -19.41 32.15 -5.88
C LYS A 484 -19.21 33.57 -6.42
N SER A 485 -18.11 34.23 -6.07
CA SER A 485 -17.85 35.59 -6.53
C SER A 485 -17.43 35.61 -8.01
N ASP A 486 -18.17 36.34 -8.84
CA ASP A 486 -17.67 36.85 -10.13
C ASP A 486 -16.66 37.98 -9.85
N SER A 487 -15.56 37.63 -9.18
CA SER A 487 -14.47 38.55 -8.87
C SER A 487 -13.80 38.97 -10.18
N LYS A 488 -14.24 40.09 -10.75
CA LYS A 488 -13.54 40.80 -11.84
C LYS A 488 -12.11 41.26 -11.46
N LYS A 489 -11.63 40.93 -10.26
CA LYS A 489 -10.36 41.40 -9.67
C LYS A 489 -9.26 40.32 -9.67
N SER A 490 -9.59 39.03 -9.77
CA SER A 490 -8.58 37.96 -9.86
C SER A 490 -8.21 37.67 -11.32
N PRO A 491 -6.92 37.42 -11.64
CA PRO A 491 -6.49 37.05 -13.00
C PRO A 491 -7.18 35.79 -13.52
N ILE A 492 -7.50 34.84 -12.61
CA ILE A 492 -8.20 33.60 -12.91
C ILE A 492 -9.29 33.40 -11.86
N PRO A 493 -10.58 33.27 -12.25
CA PRO A 493 -11.66 32.97 -11.31
C PRO A 493 -11.39 31.69 -10.53
N SER A 494 -11.57 31.71 -9.20
CA SER A 494 -11.27 30.56 -8.33
C SER A 494 -12.04 29.30 -8.70
N VAL A 495 -13.28 29.45 -9.20
CA VAL A 495 -14.07 28.32 -9.72
C VAL A 495 -13.36 27.59 -10.86
N LYS A 496 -12.73 28.32 -11.78
CA LYS A 496 -11.95 27.73 -12.88
C LYS A 496 -10.71 26.99 -12.36
N VAL A 497 -10.05 27.54 -11.34
CA VAL A 497 -8.89 26.89 -10.71
C VAL A 497 -9.31 25.56 -10.07
N VAL A 498 -10.45 25.51 -9.39
CA VAL A 498 -10.99 24.27 -8.82
C VAL A 498 -11.31 23.26 -9.93
N THR A 499 -11.95 23.67 -11.02
CA THR A 499 -12.20 22.78 -12.17
C THR A 499 -10.89 22.23 -12.75
N MET A 500 -9.85 23.06 -12.90
CA MET A 500 -8.53 22.60 -13.37
C MET A 500 -7.89 21.59 -12.40
N ILE A 501 -8.07 21.78 -11.09
CA ILE A 501 -7.62 20.82 -10.08
C ILE A 501 -8.39 19.50 -10.22
N GLU A 502 -9.71 19.53 -10.39
CA GLU A 502 -10.53 18.35 -10.63
C GLU A 502 -10.08 17.60 -11.90
N ASP A 503 -9.82 18.31 -13.00
CA ASP A 503 -9.26 17.74 -14.22
C ASP A 503 -7.91 17.04 -13.97
N HIS A 504 -7.08 17.60 -13.09
CA HIS A 504 -5.80 17.00 -12.71
C HIS A 504 -5.98 15.74 -11.85
N ILE A 505 -6.98 15.73 -10.97
CA ILE A 505 -7.34 14.58 -10.14
C ILE A 505 -7.95 13.45 -11.00
N ASP A 506 -8.81 13.77 -11.97
CA ASP A 506 -9.36 12.78 -12.89
C ASP A 506 -8.27 12.18 -13.79
N ALA A 507 -7.35 13.00 -14.29
CA ALA A 507 -6.16 12.51 -14.98
C ALA A 507 -5.29 11.61 -14.10
N LEU A 508 -5.21 11.86 -12.78
CA LEU A 508 -4.52 10.99 -11.83
C LEU A 508 -5.27 9.67 -11.59
N ARG A 509 -6.61 9.68 -11.53
CA ARG A 509 -7.45 8.46 -11.45
C ARG A 509 -7.25 7.57 -12.67
N ASP A 510 -7.19 8.17 -13.86
CA ASP A 510 -6.90 7.42 -15.08
C ASP A 510 -5.47 6.88 -15.09
N LEU A 511 -4.50 7.66 -14.61
CA LEU A 511 -3.12 7.19 -14.47
C LEU A 511 -2.99 6.04 -13.46
N GLN A 512 -3.72 6.11 -12.33
CA GLN A 512 -3.79 5.03 -11.34
C GLN A 512 -4.26 3.73 -12.00
N ARG A 513 -5.36 3.79 -12.75
CA ARG A 513 -5.95 2.64 -13.44
C ARG A 513 -4.96 1.98 -14.40
N ARG A 514 -4.30 2.78 -15.24
CA ARG A 514 -3.25 2.29 -16.17
C ARG A 514 -2.06 1.68 -15.44
N ALA A 515 -1.63 2.28 -14.33
CA ALA A 515 -0.53 1.75 -13.53
C ALA A 515 -0.89 0.42 -12.85
N GLU A 516 -2.14 0.27 -12.39
CA GLU A 516 -2.68 -0.98 -11.83
C GLU A 516 -2.76 -2.09 -12.90
N GLU A 517 -3.28 -1.77 -14.09
CA GLU A 517 -3.30 -2.69 -15.24
C GLU A 517 -1.89 -3.16 -15.60
N GLN A 518 -0.93 -2.23 -15.69
CA GLN A 518 0.46 -2.56 -15.98
C GLN A 518 1.10 -3.43 -14.88
N ARG A 519 0.80 -3.18 -13.60
CA ARG A 519 1.26 -4.01 -12.47
C ARG A 519 0.73 -5.43 -12.59
N ASP A 520 -0.55 -5.58 -12.91
CA ASP A 520 -1.19 -6.90 -12.99
C ASP A 520 -0.61 -7.69 -14.17
N LEU A 521 -0.38 -7.03 -15.31
CA LEU A 521 0.32 -7.62 -16.46
C LEU A 521 1.75 -8.06 -16.09
N CYS A 522 2.54 -7.19 -15.46
CA CYS A 522 3.90 -7.54 -15.02
C CYS A 522 3.92 -8.67 -13.99
N THR A 523 2.93 -8.74 -13.10
CA THR A 523 2.79 -9.82 -12.11
C THR A 523 2.44 -11.16 -12.80
N GLY A 524 1.54 -11.13 -13.78
CA GLY A 524 1.17 -12.30 -14.58
C GLY A 524 2.36 -12.85 -15.38
N LEU A 525 3.06 -11.98 -16.10
CA LEU A 525 4.23 -12.35 -16.90
C LEU A 525 5.39 -12.87 -16.03
N ALA A 526 5.65 -12.23 -14.88
CA ALA A 526 6.69 -12.70 -13.96
C ALA A 526 6.43 -14.13 -13.47
N ARG A 527 5.18 -14.45 -13.13
CA ARG A 527 4.76 -15.82 -12.72
C ARG A 527 4.91 -16.83 -13.87
N LYS A 528 4.48 -16.47 -15.08
CA LYS A 528 4.59 -17.34 -16.26
C LYS A 528 6.05 -17.66 -16.58
N LEU A 529 6.91 -16.64 -16.51
CA LEU A 529 8.34 -16.79 -16.75
C LEU A 529 9.05 -17.59 -15.65
N GLU A 530 8.63 -17.42 -14.39
CA GLU A 530 9.11 -18.22 -13.26
C GLU A 530 8.83 -19.71 -13.48
N MET A 531 7.61 -20.04 -13.92
CA MET A 531 7.25 -21.43 -14.26
C MET A 531 8.10 -21.98 -15.40
N GLN A 532 8.31 -21.21 -16.48
CA GLN A 532 9.15 -21.64 -17.61
C GLN A 532 10.61 -21.86 -17.22
N ILE A 533 11.18 -20.95 -16.42
CA ILE A 533 12.54 -21.03 -15.90
C ILE A 533 12.72 -22.29 -15.03
N VAL A 534 11.76 -22.57 -14.15
CA VAL A 534 11.78 -23.77 -13.29
C VAL A 534 11.68 -25.06 -14.10
N VAL A 535 10.85 -25.10 -15.15
CA VAL A 535 10.73 -26.27 -16.03
C VAL A 535 12.03 -26.54 -16.78
N GLU A 536 12.65 -25.51 -17.38
CA GLU A 536 13.91 -25.68 -18.12
C GLU A 536 15.09 -26.00 -17.19
N ASP A 537 15.20 -25.39 -16.01
CA ASP A 537 16.23 -25.74 -15.02
C ASP A 537 16.04 -27.20 -14.54
N ASN A 538 14.80 -27.68 -14.39
CA ASN A 538 14.49 -29.08 -14.07
C ASN A 538 14.87 -30.04 -15.22
N GLU A 539 14.63 -29.67 -16.48
CA GLU A 539 15.06 -30.47 -17.65
C GLU A 539 16.58 -30.53 -17.79
N VAL A 540 17.28 -29.41 -17.59
CA VAL A 540 18.75 -29.35 -17.58
C VAL A 540 19.31 -30.20 -16.45
N THR A 541 18.72 -30.12 -15.25
CA THR A 541 19.09 -30.94 -14.09
C THR A 541 18.86 -32.42 -14.36
N ALA A 542 17.74 -32.79 -15.00
CA ALA A 542 17.45 -34.16 -15.40
C ALA A 542 18.42 -34.69 -16.46
N ARG A 543 18.83 -33.86 -17.44
CA ARG A 543 19.86 -34.20 -18.43
C ARG A 543 21.25 -34.35 -17.79
N GLN A 544 21.61 -33.48 -16.84
CA GLN A 544 22.85 -33.62 -16.07
C GLN A 544 22.86 -34.89 -15.21
N GLN A 545 21.73 -35.24 -14.59
CA GLN A 545 21.57 -36.50 -13.84
C GLN A 545 21.69 -37.73 -14.75
N ALA A 546 21.12 -37.70 -15.95
CA ALA A 546 21.29 -38.76 -16.95
C ALA A 546 22.76 -38.90 -17.41
N GLY A 547 23.48 -37.77 -17.57
CA GLY A 547 24.91 -37.76 -17.88
C GLY A 547 25.79 -38.31 -16.73
N THR A 548 25.41 -38.06 -15.48
CA THR A 548 26.11 -38.63 -14.31
C THR A 548 25.82 -40.11 -14.11
N GLU A 549 24.61 -40.60 -14.45
CA GLU A 549 24.28 -42.03 -14.49
C GLU A 549 25.08 -42.76 -15.60
N MET A 550 25.25 -42.15 -16.78
CA MET A 550 26.16 -42.64 -17.81
C MET A 550 27.62 -42.72 -17.33
N THR A 551 28.08 -41.70 -16.60
CA THR A 551 29.44 -41.68 -16.01
C THR A 551 29.59 -42.77 -14.92
N ARG A 552 28.56 -42.97 -14.09
CA ARG A 552 28.47 -44.09 -13.13
C ARG A 552 28.47 -45.46 -13.81
N TYR A 553 27.81 -45.60 -14.96
CA TYR A 553 27.78 -46.83 -15.73
C TYR A 553 29.18 -47.20 -16.25
N TRP A 554 29.94 -46.22 -16.77
CA TRP A 554 31.34 -46.42 -17.16
C TRP A 554 32.27 -46.68 -15.96
N THR A 555 32.03 -46.01 -14.83
CA THR A 555 32.79 -46.24 -13.58
C THR A 555 32.49 -47.62 -12.98
N GLY A 556 31.23 -48.08 -13.12
CA GLY A 556 30.77 -49.41 -12.71
C GLY A 556 31.34 -50.53 -13.57
N ILE A 557 31.42 -50.35 -14.89
CA ILE A 557 32.11 -51.30 -15.78
C ILE A 557 33.61 -51.36 -15.44
N GLY A 558 34.25 -50.23 -15.11
CA GLY A 558 35.64 -50.22 -14.64
C GLY A 558 35.87 -50.95 -13.31
N LEU A 559 34.86 -51.00 -12.44
CA LEU A 559 34.89 -51.71 -11.15
C LEU A 559 34.54 -53.21 -11.26
N VAL A 560 33.81 -53.62 -12.29
CA VAL A 560 33.43 -55.03 -12.54
C VAL A 560 34.60 -55.87 -13.08
N PHE A 561 35.67 -55.23 -13.58
CA PHE A 561 36.87 -55.92 -14.08
C PHE A 561 38.04 -56.00 -13.08
N LEU A 562 37.83 -55.62 -11.81
CA LEU A 562 38.78 -55.86 -10.71
C LEU A 562 38.17 -56.85 -9.70
N PRO A 563 38.97 -57.80 -9.19
CA PRO A 563 38.69 -59.22 -9.39
C PRO A 563 37.79 -59.85 -8.32
N LEU A 564 37.12 -60.92 -8.78
CA LEU A 564 36.72 -62.13 -8.05
C LEU A 564 36.83 -62.08 -6.52
N THR A 565 35.69 -62.11 -5.83
CA THR A 565 35.34 -63.15 -4.82
C THR A 565 33.95 -62.88 -4.22
N ALA A 566 33.25 -63.97 -3.88
CA ALA A 566 32.02 -64.02 -3.09
C ALA A 566 30.69 -63.75 -3.81
N VAL A 567 30.39 -64.69 -4.71
CA VAL A 567 29.04 -65.25 -4.95
C VAL A 567 28.42 -65.72 -3.62
N THR A 568 27.08 -65.72 -3.56
CA THR A 568 26.16 -66.37 -2.59
C THR A 568 25.49 -65.46 -1.53
N GLY A 569 24.34 -64.86 -1.87
CA GLY A 569 23.45 -64.29 -0.84
C GLY A 569 22.12 -63.69 -1.30
N ILE A 570 21.99 -63.24 -2.54
CA ILE A 570 20.82 -62.41 -2.94
C ILE A 570 19.95 -63.13 -3.98
N PHE A 571 19.51 -64.34 -3.64
CA PHE A 571 18.46 -65.06 -4.40
C PHE A 571 17.22 -65.38 -3.55
N ILE A 572 17.08 -64.84 -2.34
CA ILE A 572 15.98 -65.20 -1.41
C ILE A 572 14.95 -64.08 -1.18
N LEU A 573 15.12 -62.85 -1.72
CA LEU A 573 14.21 -61.72 -1.38
C LEU A 573 13.26 -61.24 -2.48
N ILE A 574 13.23 -61.88 -3.65
CA ILE A 574 12.34 -61.49 -4.76
C ILE A 574 10.95 -62.15 -4.66
N GLY A 575 10.76 -63.14 -3.77
CA GLY A 575 9.49 -63.86 -3.61
C GLY A 575 8.42 -63.17 -2.75
N ALA A 576 8.72 -62.08 -2.04
CA ALA A 576 7.82 -61.52 -1.01
C ALA A 576 7.08 -60.22 -1.41
N VAL A 577 7.37 -59.62 -2.56
CA VAL A 577 6.80 -58.30 -2.95
C VAL A 577 5.48 -58.42 -3.73
N VAL A 578 5.14 -59.60 -4.27
CA VAL A 578 3.97 -59.77 -5.15
C VAL A 578 2.65 -60.04 -4.38
N PHE A 579 2.68 -60.18 -3.05
CA PHE A 579 1.49 -60.51 -2.25
C PHE A 579 0.80 -59.32 -1.55
N PHE A 580 1.30 -58.08 -1.69
CA PHE A 580 0.72 -56.89 -1.03
C PHE A 580 -0.07 -55.94 -1.95
N GLN A 581 -0.28 -56.29 -3.21
CA GLN A 581 -0.89 -55.38 -4.20
C GLN A 581 -2.37 -55.68 -4.53
N LYS A 582 -3.14 -56.17 -3.54
CA LYS A 582 -4.58 -56.41 -3.72
C LYS A 582 -5.41 -56.11 -2.47
N ARG A 583 -5.25 -54.91 -1.88
CA ARG A 583 -6.22 -54.34 -0.92
C ARG A 583 -6.05 -52.81 -0.79
N SER A 584 -6.47 -52.04 -1.79
CA SER A 584 -6.74 -50.59 -1.68
C SER A 584 -7.35 -50.04 -2.99
N MET A 585 -8.42 -50.65 -3.48
CA MET A 585 -9.28 -50.04 -4.51
C MET A 585 -10.60 -49.69 -3.85
N GLY A 586 -10.63 -48.62 -3.05
CA GLY A 586 -11.80 -48.28 -2.23
C GLY A 586 -11.78 -46.91 -1.56
N ASP A 587 -10.62 -46.35 -1.22
CA ASP A 587 -10.53 -45.18 -0.33
C ASP A 587 -10.28 -43.87 -1.11
N GLN A 588 -10.84 -42.76 -0.62
CA GLN A 588 -10.63 -41.39 -1.12
C GLN A 588 -9.88 -40.56 -0.06
N LEU A 589 -9.14 -39.54 -0.51
CA LEU A 589 -8.55 -38.54 0.39
C LEU A 589 -9.60 -37.50 0.79
N ASP A 590 -9.89 -37.41 2.08
CA ASP A 590 -10.79 -36.39 2.64
C ASP A 590 -10.08 -35.64 3.76
N THR A 591 -10.18 -34.31 3.76
CA THR A 591 -9.65 -33.46 4.82
C THR A 591 -10.56 -33.55 6.05
N ILE A 592 -10.00 -33.97 7.19
CA ILE A 592 -10.75 -34.24 8.45
C ILE A 592 -10.59 -33.13 9.48
N PHE A 593 -9.62 -32.25 9.21
CA PHE A 593 -9.41 -30.98 9.87
C PHE A 593 -8.72 -30.04 8.89
N SER A 594 -9.19 -28.80 8.85
CA SER A 594 -8.49 -27.68 8.23
C SER A 594 -8.73 -26.42 9.06
N GLY A 595 -7.77 -25.52 9.03
CA GLY A 595 -7.84 -24.20 9.65
C GLY A 595 -7.17 -23.18 8.73
N ASP A 596 -7.82 -22.04 8.50
CA ASP A 596 -7.25 -21.01 7.62
C ASP A 596 -6.00 -20.38 8.25
N GLN A 597 -5.05 -19.96 7.42
CA GLN A 597 -3.79 -19.36 7.87
C GLN A 597 -3.65 -17.93 7.33
N TRP A 598 -2.86 -17.15 8.05
CA TRP A 598 -2.59 -15.73 7.83
C TRP A 598 -1.08 -15.44 7.97
N VAL A 599 -0.69 -14.25 7.53
CA VAL A 599 0.62 -13.67 7.88
C VAL A 599 0.59 -13.28 9.37
N LEU A 600 1.52 -13.80 10.17
CA LEU A 600 1.81 -13.26 11.49
C LEU A 600 3.00 -12.33 11.38
N ASP A 601 2.78 -11.02 11.54
CA ASP A 601 3.84 -10.01 11.68
C ASP A 601 4.24 -9.95 13.15
N TRP A 602 5.35 -10.60 13.51
CA TRP A 602 5.92 -10.40 14.85
C TRP A 602 6.53 -9.00 14.91
N GLY A 603 5.82 -8.09 15.59
CA GLY A 603 6.24 -6.71 15.81
C GLY A 603 7.62 -6.61 16.47
N GLY A 604 8.58 -6.07 15.72
CA GLY A 604 9.96 -5.82 16.11
C GLY A 604 10.86 -5.79 14.87
N ALA A 605 11.83 -4.87 14.82
CA ALA A 605 12.79 -4.79 13.71
C ALA A 605 13.48 -6.15 13.47
N ASP A 606 13.55 -6.59 12.21
CA ASP A 606 14.37 -7.69 11.67
C ASP A 606 14.85 -8.74 12.71
N ALA A 607 13.93 -9.56 13.21
CA ALA A 607 14.34 -10.79 13.91
C ALA A 607 15.06 -11.71 12.91
N ALA A 608 16.28 -12.14 13.23
CA ALA A 608 17.12 -12.95 12.34
C ALA A 608 16.43 -14.26 11.90
N ALA A 609 15.77 -14.97 12.84
CA ALA A 609 14.97 -16.17 12.57
C ALA A 609 13.87 -16.39 13.64
N GLN A 610 12.68 -16.84 13.22
CA GLN A 610 11.59 -17.27 14.11
C GLN A 610 11.72 -18.74 14.46
N PHE A 611 11.45 -19.08 15.73
CA PHE A 611 11.52 -20.45 16.26
C PHE A 611 12.89 -21.13 16.07
N GLU A 612 13.99 -20.37 16.05
CA GLU A 612 15.33 -20.94 16.03
C GLU A 612 15.54 -21.89 17.21
N ASN A 613 16.09 -23.07 16.93
CA ASN A 613 16.32 -24.14 17.89
C ASN A 613 15.10 -24.37 18.81
N THR A 614 13.89 -24.40 18.23
CA THR A 614 12.65 -24.47 19.01
C THR A 614 11.73 -25.58 18.49
N THR A 615 11.21 -26.37 19.43
CA THR A 615 10.08 -27.27 19.22
C THR A 615 8.79 -26.54 19.55
N LEU A 616 7.85 -26.56 18.62
CA LEU A 616 6.48 -26.08 18.76
C LEU A 616 5.54 -27.28 18.84
N ARG A 617 4.67 -27.34 19.85
CA ARG A 617 3.64 -28.38 20.03
C ARG A 617 2.27 -27.76 20.01
N GLN A 618 1.43 -28.24 19.11
CA GLN A 618 0.12 -27.66 18.79
C GLN A 618 -0.93 -28.76 18.80
N THR A 619 -2.18 -28.42 19.12
CA THR A 619 -3.28 -29.39 19.12
C THR A 619 -4.32 -29.05 18.07
N PHE A 620 -4.80 -30.05 17.34
CA PHE A 620 -5.86 -29.94 16.33
C PHE A 620 -7.04 -30.85 16.69
N HIS A 621 -8.26 -30.39 16.45
CA HIS A 621 -9.50 -31.11 16.75
C HIS A 621 -10.07 -31.79 15.50
N MET A 622 -10.24 -33.10 15.53
CA MET A 622 -10.66 -33.89 14.36
C MET A 622 -12.17 -34.05 14.32
N SER A 623 -12.81 -33.75 13.19
CA SER A 623 -14.27 -33.88 13.05
C SER A 623 -14.73 -35.34 12.93
N ILE A 624 -13.99 -36.16 12.19
CA ILE A 624 -14.25 -37.60 11.98
C ILE A 624 -13.06 -38.46 12.43
N GLY A 625 -13.29 -39.76 12.54
CA GLY A 625 -12.22 -40.73 12.82
C GLY A 625 -11.43 -41.08 11.56
N ALA A 626 -10.21 -41.61 11.75
CA ALA A 626 -9.35 -42.07 10.66
C ALA A 626 -8.38 -43.14 11.16
N ASP A 627 -8.03 -44.11 10.31
CA ASP A 627 -6.97 -45.10 10.60
C ASP A 627 -5.60 -44.69 10.01
N LYS A 628 -5.62 -43.81 9.01
CA LYS A 628 -4.43 -43.32 8.30
C LYS A 628 -4.59 -41.85 7.95
N ILE A 629 -3.57 -41.06 8.24
CA ILE A 629 -3.57 -39.61 8.04
C ILE A 629 -2.29 -39.10 7.38
N ARG A 630 -2.32 -37.86 6.89
CA ARG A 630 -1.13 -37.07 6.54
C ARG A 630 -1.32 -35.63 7.01
N ILE A 631 -0.20 -34.96 7.28
CA ILE A 631 -0.19 -33.57 7.73
C ILE A 631 0.17 -32.65 6.56
N ARG A 632 -0.58 -31.55 6.42
CA ARG A 632 -0.33 -30.49 5.44
C ARG A 632 0.42 -29.35 6.11
N PHE A 633 1.68 -29.16 5.73
CA PHE A 633 2.51 -28.05 6.17
C PHE A 633 2.47 -26.93 5.13
N SER A 634 2.34 -25.69 5.59
CA SER A 634 2.09 -24.53 4.73
C SER A 634 3.06 -23.40 5.06
N ASN A 635 3.63 -22.85 4.00
CA ASN A 635 4.46 -21.67 4.00
C ASN A 635 3.94 -20.62 3.00
N ILE A 636 2.65 -20.65 2.68
CA ILE A 636 1.99 -19.78 1.69
C ILE A 636 2.24 -18.29 1.96
N PHE A 637 2.33 -17.90 3.22
CA PHE A 637 2.53 -16.51 3.63
C PHE A 637 3.98 -16.18 4.01
N GLY A 638 4.86 -17.19 4.07
CA GLY A 638 6.28 -16.99 4.36
C GLY A 638 7.02 -16.37 3.19
N LYS A 639 8.08 -15.62 3.51
CA LYS A 639 8.98 -14.99 2.51
C LYS A 639 10.32 -15.70 2.36
N THR A 640 10.56 -16.72 3.18
CA THR A 640 11.75 -17.56 3.17
C THR A 640 11.33 -19.00 3.37
N ASP A 641 12.19 -19.94 2.98
CA ASP A 641 12.01 -21.36 3.24
C ASP A 641 11.79 -21.64 4.73
N LEU A 642 10.83 -22.51 5.03
CA LEU A 642 10.57 -23.03 6.37
C LEU A 642 11.32 -24.37 6.54
N PRO A 643 12.42 -24.43 7.32
CA PRO A 643 13.17 -25.65 7.54
C PRO A 643 12.59 -26.45 8.71
N ILE A 644 11.81 -27.49 8.41
CA ILE A 644 11.35 -28.47 9.42
C ILE A 644 12.43 -29.54 9.57
N THR A 645 13.13 -29.52 10.70
CA THR A 645 14.22 -30.47 10.98
C THR A 645 13.71 -31.79 11.52
N ALA A 646 12.63 -31.77 12.31
CA ALA A 646 11.94 -32.98 12.77
C ALA A 646 10.47 -32.67 13.08
N ALA A 647 9.60 -33.66 12.94
CA ALA A 647 8.22 -33.57 13.41
C ALA A 647 7.69 -34.93 13.91
N SER A 648 6.72 -34.88 14.80
CA SER A 648 6.04 -36.05 15.36
C SER A 648 4.58 -35.73 15.68
N ILE A 649 3.76 -36.76 15.74
CA ILE A 649 2.38 -36.67 16.21
C ILE A 649 2.13 -37.64 17.37
N ALA A 650 1.20 -37.29 18.25
CA ALA A 650 0.76 -38.13 19.36
C ALA A 650 -0.65 -37.72 19.82
N LEU A 651 -1.28 -38.56 20.66
CA LEU A 651 -2.46 -38.15 21.39
C LEU A 651 -2.06 -37.29 22.60
N PRO A 652 -2.76 -36.16 22.87
CA PRO A 652 -2.53 -35.38 24.07
C PRO A 652 -2.97 -36.14 25.33
N VAL A 653 -2.30 -35.89 26.46
CA VAL A 653 -2.68 -36.53 27.74
C VAL A 653 -4.10 -36.14 28.14
N GLY A 654 -4.91 -37.13 28.49
CA GLY A 654 -6.31 -36.94 28.85
C GLY A 654 -7.20 -36.52 27.66
N GLY A 655 -6.68 -36.57 26.43
CA GLY A 655 -7.42 -36.17 25.22
C GLY A 655 -7.75 -34.68 25.14
N LYS A 656 -7.14 -33.85 25.98
CA LYS A 656 -7.45 -32.41 26.09
C LYS A 656 -6.78 -31.60 24.99
N ALA A 657 -7.43 -30.52 24.54
CA ALA A 657 -6.79 -29.53 23.70
C ALA A 657 -5.85 -28.65 24.53
N GLY A 658 -4.86 -28.03 23.87
CA GLY A 658 -4.01 -27.02 24.49
C GLY A 658 -3.02 -27.52 25.54
N VAL A 659 -2.88 -28.83 25.77
CA VAL A 659 -1.96 -29.38 26.77
C VAL A 659 -0.57 -29.63 26.18
N GLY A 660 0.47 -29.33 26.97
CA GLY A 660 1.86 -29.56 26.56
C GLY A 660 2.29 -31.03 26.65
N GLN A 661 1.50 -31.88 27.29
CA GLN A 661 1.79 -33.29 27.51
C GLN A 661 1.18 -34.20 26.43
N ILE A 662 1.91 -35.25 26.06
CA ILE A 662 1.46 -36.28 25.12
C ILE A 662 1.57 -37.69 25.72
N ASP A 663 0.73 -38.61 25.24
CA ASP A 663 0.94 -40.04 25.48
C ASP A 663 2.06 -40.53 24.55
N THR A 664 3.26 -40.69 25.11
CA THR A 664 4.45 -41.11 24.36
C THR A 664 4.33 -42.49 23.74
N LYS A 665 3.40 -43.35 24.21
CA LYS A 665 3.14 -44.67 23.60
C LYS A 665 2.47 -44.54 22.24
N THR A 666 1.81 -43.41 21.97
CA THR A 666 1.12 -43.14 20.71
C THR A 666 2.00 -42.42 19.71
N THR A 667 3.20 -41.97 20.11
CA THR A 667 4.05 -41.12 19.26
C THR A 667 4.42 -41.80 17.94
N LYS A 668 4.17 -41.11 16.83
CA LYS A 668 4.65 -41.47 15.50
C LYS A 668 5.49 -40.34 14.92
N GLN A 669 6.61 -40.70 14.31
CA GLN A 669 7.45 -39.76 13.59
C GLN A 669 6.79 -39.37 12.26
N VAL A 670 6.76 -38.08 11.96
CA VAL A 670 6.33 -37.55 10.67
C VAL A 670 7.53 -37.58 9.71
N LYS A 671 7.31 -38.05 8.48
CA LYS A 671 8.34 -38.16 7.44
C LYS A 671 7.91 -37.47 6.15
N PHE A 672 8.89 -37.20 5.29
CA PHE A 672 8.72 -36.55 3.99
C PHE A 672 9.55 -37.29 2.95
N LYS A 673 8.90 -38.05 2.05
CA LYS A 673 9.56 -38.94 1.08
C LYS A 673 10.60 -39.84 1.76
N GLY A 674 10.23 -40.41 2.92
CA GLY A 674 11.08 -41.26 3.77
C GLY A 674 12.08 -40.52 4.66
N LYS A 675 12.28 -39.20 4.50
CA LYS A 675 13.22 -38.39 5.29
C LYS A 675 12.56 -37.81 6.54
N LYS A 676 13.36 -37.49 7.56
CA LYS A 676 12.88 -36.90 8.84
C LYS A 676 12.67 -35.38 8.78
N SER A 677 13.25 -34.73 7.77
CA SER A 677 13.28 -33.28 7.61
C SER A 677 12.81 -32.86 6.22
N VAL A 678 12.35 -31.62 6.09
CA VAL A 678 11.96 -31.01 4.82
C VAL A 678 12.15 -29.49 4.87
N SER A 679 12.46 -28.89 3.73
CA SER A 679 12.32 -27.44 3.54
C SER A 679 11.00 -27.20 2.81
N VAL A 680 10.09 -26.41 3.40
CA VAL A 680 8.85 -25.97 2.73
C VAL A 680 9.17 -24.63 2.05
N PRO A 681 9.22 -24.56 0.71
CA PRO A 681 9.60 -23.33 0.02
C PRO A 681 8.65 -22.17 0.35
N ALA A 682 9.15 -20.93 0.23
CA ALA A 682 8.30 -19.74 0.38
C ALA A 682 7.12 -19.78 -0.60
N GLY A 683 5.90 -19.52 -0.12
CA GLY A 683 4.68 -19.53 -0.94
C GLY A 683 4.05 -20.92 -1.15
N GLU A 684 4.69 -22.01 -0.70
CA GLU A 684 4.30 -23.38 -1.04
C GLU A 684 3.69 -24.17 0.12
N ILE A 685 3.10 -25.31 -0.22
CA ILE A 685 2.62 -26.35 0.71
C ILE A 685 3.42 -27.64 0.50
N VAL A 686 3.69 -28.36 1.60
CA VAL A 686 4.26 -29.71 1.57
C VAL A 686 3.40 -30.66 2.40
N TYR A 687 3.21 -31.88 1.89
CA TYR A 687 2.52 -32.96 2.59
C TYR A 687 3.52 -33.93 3.23
N SER A 688 3.18 -34.44 4.41
CA SER A 688 3.90 -35.58 4.98
C SER A 688 3.61 -36.86 4.21
N ASP A 689 4.46 -37.87 4.41
CA ASP A 689 4.15 -39.25 4.09
C ASP A 689 2.88 -39.71 4.86
N PRO A 690 2.14 -40.71 4.36
CA PRO A 690 1.05 -41.32 5.10
C PRO A 690 1.50 -41.91 6.43
N ILE A 691 0.70 -41.75 7.48
CA ILE A 691 0.98 -42.21 8.84
C ILE A 691 -0.18 -43.10 9.29
N ASP A 692 0.12 -44.35 9.61
CA ASP A 692 -0.84 -45.26 10.26
C ASP A 692 -1.01 -44.81 11.73
N PHE A 693 -2.09 -44.07 11.97
CA PHE A 693 -2.40 -43.43 13.24
C PHE A 693 -3.91 -43.41 13.44
N LYS A 694 -4.38 -44.20 14.39
CA LYS A 694 -5.82 -44.35 14.66
C LYS A 694 -6.35 -43.17 15.48
N LEU A 695 -7.24 -42.39 14.88
CA LEU A 695 -7.99 -41.30 15.49
C LEU A 695 -9.45 -41.70 15.67
N LYS A 696 -9.99 -41.38 16.84
CA LYS A 696 -11.44 -41.46 17.08
C LYS A 696 -12.11 -40.17 16.57
N PRO A 697 -13.39 -40.20 16.18
CA PRO A 697 -14.14 -38.97 15.92
C PRO A 697 -14.07 -38.02 17.11
N LEU A 698 -14.02 -36.71 16.85
CA LEU A 698 -13.95 -35.64 17.87
C LEU A 698 -12.73 -35.73 18.80
N SER A 699 -11.68 -36.44 18.38
CA SER A 699 -10.44 -36.54 19.15
C SER A 699 -9.46 -35.42 18.81
N ASN A 700 -8.55 -35.15 19.75
CA ASN A 700 -7.49 -34.17 19.58
C ASN A 700 -6.18 -34.84 19.15
N LEU A 701 -5.44 -34.20 18.25
CA LEU A 701 -4.14 -34.62 17.76
C LEU A 701 -3.08 -33.59 18.13
N ALA A 702 -2.02 -34.00 18.84
CA ALA A 702 -0.87 -33.15 19.11
C ALA A 702 0.18 -33.30 17.98
N LEU A 703 0.56 -32.20 17.35
CA LEU A 703 1.66 -32.12 16.39
C LEU A 703 2.83 -31.37 17.02
N SER A 704 4.01 -31.99 17.04
CA SER A 704 5.26 -31.32 17.43
C SER A 704 6.13 -31.09 16.21
N VAL A 705 6.61 -29.86 16.01
CA VAL A 705 7.47 -29.43 14.90
C VAL A 705 8.73 -28.80 15.47
N TYR A 706 9.91 -29.24 15.05
CA TYR A 706 11.18 -28.68 15.46
C TYR A 706 11.91 -28.06 14.28
N THR A 707 12.35 -26.82 14.46
CA THR A 707 13.13 -26.06 13.48
C THR A 707 14.48 -25.69 14.10
N GLU A 708 15.56 -26.34 13.68
CA GLU A 708 16.90 -26.12 14.24
C GLU A 708 17.41 -24.71 13.96
N LYS A 709 17.28 -24.25 12.70
CA LYS A 709 17.71 -22.91 12.26
C LYS A 709 16.62 -21.85 12.36
N GLY A 710 15.38 -22.25 12.67
CA GLY A 710 14.21 -21.38 12.55
C GLY A 710 13.92 -20.96 11.10
N GLN A 711 12.86 -20.19 10.91
CA GLN A 711 12.54 -19.56 9.62
C GLN A 711 13.04 -18.12 9.60
N LEU A 712 13.80 -17.73 8.57
CA LEU A 712 14.40 -16.39 8.48
C LEU A 712 13.33 -15.29 8.27
N GLY A 713 13.53 -14.14 8.92
CA GLY A 713 12.62 -12.99 8.84
C GLY A 713 11.41 -13.07 9.77
N ASN A 714 10.51 -12.08 9.71
CA ASN A 714 9.39 -11.95 10.65
C ASN A 714 8.00 -12.22 10.03
N LYS A 715 7.94 -12.56 8.74
CA LYS A 715 6.69 -12.92 8.04
C LYS A 715 6.59 -14.43 7.94
N ILE A 716 5.86 -15.02 8.88
CA ILE A 716 5.64 -16.47 8.94
C ILE A 716 4.17 -16.82 8.77
N THR A 717 3.93 -18.06 8.36
CA THR A 717 2.58 -18.60 8.20
C THR A 717 2.04 -19.10 9.55
N GLY A 718 0.88 -18.59 9.97
CA GLY A 718 0.21 -19.08 11.17
C GLY A 718 -1.24 -18.62 11.29
N HIS A 719 -1.90 -18.98 12.37
CA HIS A 719 -3.31 -18.74 12.61
C HIS A 719 -3.50 -18.17 14.01
N PRO A 720 -3.59 -16.83 14.16
CA PRO A 720 -3.73 -16.19 15.47
C PRO A 720 -5.07 -16.50 16.13
N GLY A 721 -6.08 -16.85 15.34
CA GLY A 721 -7.40 -17.29 15.78
C GLY A 721 -7.47 -18.75 16.25
N SER A 722 -6.37 -19.43 16.59
CA SER A 722 -6.53 -20.86 16.89
C SER A 722 -7.33 -21.17 18.16
N ARG A 723 -7.45 -20.21 19.10
CA ARG A 723 -8.08 -20.39 20.45
C ARG A 723 -7.61 -21.68 21.15
N THR A 724 -6.40 -22.12 20.81
CA THR A 724 -5.80 -23.36 21.29
C THR A 724 -4.36 -23.06 21.67
N THR A 725 -3.98 -23.43 22.89
CA THR A 725 -2.66 -23.20 23.44
C THR A 725 -1.64 -24.09 22.73
N SER A 726 -0.73 -23.45 22.01
CA SER A 726 0.49 -24.05 21.46
C SER A 726 1.66 -23.80 22.39
N TRP A 727 2.49 -24.81 22.61
CA TRP A 727 3.64 -24.78 23.52
C TRP A 727 4.96 -24.72 22.77
N MET A 728 5.95 -24.06 23.34
CA MET A 728 7.29 -23.96 22.79
C MET A 728 8.32 -24.47 23.79
N GLN A 729 9.40 -25.09 23.29
CA GLN A 729 10.57 -25.46 24.06
C GLN A 729 11.84 -25.48 23.21
N LYS A 730 12.93 -24.89 23.70
CA LYS A 730 14.23 -24.89 23.03
C LYS A 730 14.79 -26.30 22.93
N GLY A 731 15.42 -26.63 21.81
CA GLY A 731 15.94 -27.97 21.51
C GLY A 731 14.92 -28.87 20.82
N ASN A 732 15.40 -30.02 20.34
CA ASN A 732 14.57 -31.03 19.70
C ASN A 732 13.81 -31.87 20.74
N HIS A 733 12.55 -31.52 21.00
CA HIS A 733 11.67 -32.14 21.97
C HIS A 733 10.43 -32.77 21.33
N VAL A 734 10.46 -33.09 20.04
CA VAL A 734 9.28 -33.61 19.33
C VAL A 734 8.70 -34.87 20.00
N ASN A 735 9.55 -35.72 20.59
CA ASN A 735 9.11 -36.95 21.28
C ASN A 735 9.05 -36.83 22.82
N ALA A 736 9.29 -35.64 23.38
CA ALA A 736 9.28 -35.45 24.83
C ALA A 736 7.85 -35.60 25.39
N ALA A 737 7.72 -36.26 26.54
CA ALA A 737 6.43 -36.47 27.20
C ALA A 737 5.72 -35.14 27.53
N SER A 738 6.47 -34.06 27.75
CA SER A 738 5.95 -32.73 28.02
C SER A 738 6.84 -31.67 27.38
N VAL A 739 6.23 -30.55 26.98
CA VAL A 739 6.90 -29.29 26.67
C VAL A 739 6.21 -28.17 27.43
N SER A 740 6.98 -27.22 27.99
CA SER A 740 6.40 -26.24 28.92
C SER A 740 7.15 -24.91 29.03
N GLN A 741 8.15 -24.63 28.19
CA GLN A 741 9.01 -23.45 28.35
C GLN A 741 8.29 -22.13 27.98
N GLY A 742 7.41 -22.16 26.99
CA GLY A 742 6.59 -21.01 26.60
C GLY A 742 5.30 -21.47 25.94
N SER A 743 4.34 -20.56 25.78
CA SER A 743 3.09 -20.84 25.08
C SER A 743 2.47 -19.62 24.43
N THR A 744 1.59 -19.84 23.46
CA THR A 744 0.75 -18.85 22.79
C THR A 744 -0.52 -19.51 22.26
N LYS A 745 -1.58 -18.74 21.99
CA LYS A 745 -2.89 -19.27 21.52
C LYS A 745 -3.02 -19.26 20.00
N HIS A 746 -1.93 -19.60 19.29
CA HIS A 746 -1.85 -19.55 17.84
C HIS A 746 -1.42 -20.91 17.27
N TRP A 747 -1.87 -21.24 16.07
CA TRP A 747 -1.25 -22.30 15.27
C TRP A 747 -0.21 -21.72 14.31
N TYR A 748 0.76 -22.52 13.91
CA TYR A 748 1.81 -22.17 12.96
C TYR A 748 2.07 -23.35 12.03
N PHE A 749 2.49 -23.04 10.80
CA PHE A 749 3.11 -23.96 9.85
C PHE A 749 2.29 -25.17 9.36
N ALA A 750 1.15 -25.50 9.95
CA ALA A 750 0.26 -26.57 9.51
C ALA A 750 -1.19 -26.07 9.37
N ASN A 751 -1.83 -26.36 8.24
CA ASN A 751 -3.19 -25.91 7.90
C ASN A 751 -4.19 -27.04 7.65
N GLY A 752 -3.78 -28.29 7.74
CA GLY A 752 -4.72 -29.39 7.57
C GLY A 752 -4.19 -30.77 7.93
N VAL A 753 -5.14 -31.66 8.21
CA VAL A 753 -4.94 -33.09 8.37
C VAL A 753 -5.86 -33.79 7.38
N ASP A 754 -5.27 -34.52 6.44
CA ASP A 754 -6.03 -35.34 5.49
C ASP A 754 -6.05 -36.78 5.97
N SER A 755 -7.15 -37.48 5.69
CA SER A 755 -7.31 -38.91 5.95
C SER A 755 -7.59 -39.67 4.67
N TRP A 756 -7.26 -40.95 4.67
CA TRP A 756 -7.80 -41.91 3.71
C TRP A 756 -9.09 -42.44 4.29
N ALA A 757 -10.22 -41.94 3.79
CA ALA A 757 -11.55 -42.28 4.25
C ALA A 757 -12.27 -43.16 3.21
N PRO A 758 -13.27 -43.97 3.62
CA PRO A 758 -14.14 -44.67 2.69
C PRO A 758 -14.86 -43.71 1.73
N LYS A 759 -15.18 -44.16 0.51
CA LYS A 759 -15.79 -43.33 -0.56
C LYS A 759 -17.11 -42.64 -0.23
N ASP A 760 -17.83 -43.10 0.79
CA ASP A 760 -19.07 -42.48 1.25
C ASP A 760 -18.83 -41.29 2.19
N HIS A 761 -17.57 -41.02 2.55
CA HIS A 761 -17.18 -39.85 3.32
C HIS A 761 -17.00 -38.62 2.43
N PHE A 762 -17.22 -37.45 3.03
CA PHE A 762 -17.02 -36.16 2.38
C PHE A 762 -16.89 -35.05 3.42
N ALA A 763 -16.43 -33.88 2.97
CA ALA A 763 -16.29 -32.69 3.79
C ALA A 763 -17.34 -31.61 3.48
N VAL A 764 -17.78 -30.94 4.54
CA VAL A 764 -18.39 -29.60 4.49
C VAL A 764 -17.33 -28.56 4.85
N VAL A 765 -17.10 -27.62 3.94
CA VAL A 765 -16.18 -26.50 4.12
C VAL A 765 -16.95 -25.28 4.62
N LEU A 766 -16.43 -24.63 5.66
CA LEU A 766 -17.00 -23.42 6.23
C LEU A 766 -16.12 -22.22 5.83
N LEU A 767 -16.60 -21.40 4.90
CA LEU A 767 -16.00 -20.11 4.57
C LEU A 767 -16.64 -19.04 5.46
N GLY A 768 -15.82 -18.24 6.14
CA GLY A 768 -16.34 -17.20 7.02
C GLY A 768 -15.30 -16.28 7.62
N ASP A 769 -15.78 -15.38 8.47
CA ASP A 769 -14.99 -14.41 9.22
C ASP A 769 -14.70 -14.83 10.68
N SER A 770 -14.48 -13.86 11.58
CA SER A 770 -14.21 -14.07 13.00
C SER A 770 -15.28 -14.85 13.75
N ILE A 771 -16.54 -14.81 13.30
CA ILE A 771 -17.64 -15.55 13.93
C ILE A 771 -17.48 -17.05 13.67
N THR A 772 -17.20 -17.44 12.43
CA THR A 772 -16.97 -18.85 12.09
C THR A 772 -15.62 -19.37 12.57
N ASP A 773 -14.61 -18.51 12.53
CA ASP A 773 -13.28 -18.76 13.08
C ASP A 773 -13.33 -19.01 14.61
N GLY A 774 -14.34 -18.46 15.31
CA GLY A 774 -14.69 -18.81 16.68
C GLY A 774 -14.36 -17.75 17.73
N ARG A 775 -14.35 -16.45 17.38
CA ARG A 775 -14.16 -15.38 18.37
C ARG A 775 -15.31 -15.41 19.39
N GLY A 776 -15.00 -15.43 20.68
CA GLY A 776 -16.00 -15.59 21.74
C GLY A 776 -16.16 -17.03 22.24
N SER A 777 -15.48 -18.00 21.63
CA SER A 777 -15.34 -19.36 22.16
C SER A 777 -14.38 -19.39 23.36
N THR A 778 -14.43 -20.45 24.18
CA THR A 778 -13.51 -20.65 25.31
C THR A 778 -12.25 -21.34 24.83
N ASP A 779 -11.09 -20.75 25.15
CA ASP A 779 -9.80 -21.34 24.78
C ASP A 779 -9.65 -22.78 25.29
N ASP A 780 -9.05 -23.64 24.46
CA ASP A 780 -8.76 -25.05 24.78
C ASP A 780 -9.99 -25.96 25.04
N THR A 781 -11.19 -25.51 24.69
CA THR A 781 -12.42 -26.30 24.91
C THR A 781 -13.10 -26.85 23.66
N ASN A 782 -12.72 -26.38 22.46
CA ASN A 782 -13.35 -26.74 21.18
C ASN A 782 -14.87 -26.49 21.19
N ASP A 783 -15.29 -25.28 21.56
CA ASP A 783 -16.69 -24.88 21.69
C ASP A 783 -17.14 -23.86 20.61
N ARG A 784 -16.53 -23.92 19.42
CA ARG A 784 -16.99 -23.17 18.24
C ARG A 784 -18.23 -23.81 17.65
N TRP A 785 -18.98 -23.08 16.81
CA TRP A 785 -20.16 -23.67 16.17
C TRP A 785 -19.80 -24.79 15.20
N SER A 786 -18.60 -24.75 14.59
CA SER A 786 -18.06 -25.84 13.76
C SER A 786 -17.84 -27.12 14.58
N ASP A 787 -17.34 -26.99 15.80
CA ASP A 787 -17.10 -28.10 16.72
C ASP A 787 -18.44 -28.70 17.19
N ALA A 788 -19.40 -27.83 17.53
CA ALA A 788 -20.77 -28.23 17.88
C ALA A 788 -21.51 -28.90 16.71
N LEU A 789 -21.30 -28.44 15.47
CA LEU A 789 -21.83 -29.08 14.26
C LEU A 789 -21.23 -30.48 14.07
N ALA A 790 -19.91 -30.61 14.19
CA ALA A 790 -19.24 -31.91 14.09
C ALA A 790 -19.78 -32.90 15.14
N ALA A 791 -19.94 -32.45 16.39
CA ALA A 791 -20.55 -33.26 17.45
C ALA A 791 -22.00 -33.67 17.10
N HIS A 792 -22.81 -32.71 16.63
CA HIS A 792 -24.20 -32.97 16.26
C HIS A 792 -24.33 -33.99 15.10
N LEU A 793 -23.42 -33.95 14.12
CA LEU A 793 -23.36 -34.92 13.02
C LEU A 793 -23.05 -36.33 13.54
N GLN A 794 -22.08 -36.47 14.45
CA GLN A 794 -21.75 -37.77 15.07
C GLN A 794 -22.94 -38.31 15.88
N GLU A 795 -23.57 -37.47 16.71
CA GLU A 795 -24.75 -37.85 17.50
C GLU A 795 -25.95 -38.26 16.64
N SER A 796 -26.06 -37.68 15.44
CA SER A 796 -27.13 -37.95 14.48
C SER A 796 -26.84 -39.14 13.55
N GLY A 797 -25.73 -39.85 13.76
CA GLY A 797 -25.31 -41.00 12.95
C GLY A 797 -24.77 -40.63 11.56
N MET A 798 -24.47 -39.36 11.30
CA MET A 798 -23.85 -38.87 10.06
C MET A 798 -22.33 -38.80 10.22
N SER A 799 -21.73 -39.90 10.67
CA SER A 799 -20.30 -39.95 11.04
C SER A 799 -19.35 -39.83 9.85
N ASN A 800 -19.87 -39.89 8.63
CA ASN A 800 -19.14 -39.78 7.36
C ASN A 800 -18.94 -38.32 6.88
N VAL A 801 -19.45 -37.34 7.62
CA VAL A 801 -19.36 -35.91 7.25
C VAL A 801 -18.27 -35.22 8.06
N ALA A 802 -17.16 -34.86 7.40
CA ALA A 802 -16.09 -34.05 7.99
C ALA A 802 -16.46 -32.56 7.97
N VAL A 803 -16.14 -31.84 9.04
CA VAL A 803 -16.37 -30.39 9.15
C VAL A 803 -15.02 -29.66 9.11
N ASN A 804 -14.85 -28.83 8.08
CA ASN A 804 -13.60 -28.15 7.77
C ASN A 804 -13.77 -26.64 7.92
N ASN A 805 -13.21 -26.08 8.99
CA ASN A 805 -13.33 -24.66 9.29
C ASN A 805 -12.25 -23.86 8.54
N MET A 806 -12.62 -23.25 7.43
CA MET A 806 -11.74 -22.41 6.60
C MET A 806 -12.05 -20.93 6.80
N ALA A 807 -12.61 -20.58 7.96
CA ALA A 807 -12.90 -19.21 8.31
C ALA A 807 -11.69 -18.51 8.90
N ALA A 808 -11.75 -17.19 8.81
CA ALA A 808 -10.58 -16.37 8.94
C ALA A 808 -10.96 -15.08 9.67
N GLY A 809 -10.41 -14.88 10.88
CA GLY A 809 -10.75 -13.73 11.73
C GLY A 809 -10.58 -12.37 11.05
N GLY A 810 -11.65 -11.57 11.03
CA GLY A 810 -11.64 -10.22 10.43
C GLY A 810 -11.62 -10.21 8.90
N ASN A 811 -11.87 -11.34 8.23
CA ASN A 811 -11.91 -11.41 6.77
C ASN A 811 -13.12 -10.68 6.18
N ALA A 812 -12.93 -10.13 4.99
CA ALA A 812 -13.94 -9.45 4.20
C ALA A 812 -13.99 -10.09 2.80
N ILE A 813 -15.14 -10.00 2.13
CA ILE A 813 -15.34 -10.61 0.82
C ILE A 813 -14.79 -9.76 -0.31
N LEU A 814 -15.02 -8.44 -0.24
CA LEU A 814 -14.80 -7.50 -1.36
C LEU A 814 -13.46 -6.77 -1.26
N SER A 815 -13.18 -6.18 -0.10
CA SER A 815 -12.01 -5.31 0.10
C SER A 815 -11.76 -5.08 1.59
N GLY A 816 -10.52 -4.73 1.95
CA GLY A 816 -10.14 -4.53 3.34
C GLY A 816 -10.03 -5.84 4.11
N GLY A 817 -10.49 -5.84 5.36
CA GLY A 817 -10.34 -6.96 6.28
C GLY A 817 -8.90 -7.21 6.72
N LEU A 818 -8.71 -8.22 7.56
CA LEU A 818 -7.40 -8.78 7.84
C LEU A 818 -7.07 -9.76 6.69
N GLY A 819 -5.89 -9.63 6.08
CA GLY A 819 -5.33 -10.49 5.01
C GLY A 819 -6.13 -10.61 3.68
N PRO A 820 -5.91 -11.67 2.85
CA PRO A 820 -6.54 -11.80 1.54
C PRO A 820 -8.07 -11.94 1.62
N ILE A 821 -8.79 -11.16 0.81
CA ILE A 821 -10.25 -11.17 0.75
C ILE A 821 -10.79 -12.52 0.27
N LEU A 822 -12.04 -12.87 0.64
CA LEU A 822 -12.63 -14.16 0.29
C LEU A 822 -12.58 -14.44 -1.23
N LEU A 823 -12.86 -13.42 -2.07
CA LEU A 823 -12.80 -13.54 -3.53
C LEU A 823 -11.44 -13.99 -4.08
N GLN A 824 -10.35 -13.77 -3.35
CA GLN A 824 -9.02 -14.22 -3.74
C GLN A 824 -8.69 -15.64 -3.26
N ARG A 825 -9.39 -16.15 -2.23
CA ARG A 825 -9.02 -17.40 -1.54
C ARG A 825 -10.07 -18.52 -1.60
N TYR A 826 -11.33 -18.26 -1.94
CA TYR A 826 -12.40 -19.29 -1.89
C TYR A 826 -12.12 -20.52 -2.77
N LYS A 827 -11.37 -20.36 -3.87
CA LYS A 827 -10.96 -21.50 -4.72
C LYS A 827 -10.03 -22.44 -3.95
N ARG A 828 -8.94 -21.91 -3.41
CA ARG A 828 -8.01 -22.64 -2.54
C ARG A 828 -8.73 -23.21 -1.32
N ASP A 829 -9.58 -22.42 -0.68
CA ASP A 829 -10.12 -22.75 0.63
C ASP A 829 -11.35 -23.66 0.58
N ALA A 830 -12.05 -23.74 -0.55
CA ALA A 830 -13.18 -24.65 -0.74
C ALA A 830 -13.01 -25.60 -1.91
N LEU A 831 -12.84 -25.08 -3.13
CA LEU A 831 -12.85 -25.88 -4.36
C LEU A 831 -11.68 -26.89 -4.43
N GLU A 832 -10.53 -26.52 -3.89
CA GLU A 832 -9.31 -27.34 -3.91
C GLU A 832 -9.19 -28.25 -2.68
N GLN A 833 -10.16 -28.24 -1.75
CA GLN A 833 -10.10 -29.07 -0.55
C GLN A 833 -10.49 -30.53 -0.85
N PRO A 834 -9.63 -31.51 -0.48
CA PRO A 834 -9.94 -32.93 -0.60
C PRO A 834 -11.26 -33.30 0.09
N GLY A 835 -12.12 -33.99 -0.64
CA GLY A 835 -13.40 -34.46 -0.13
C GLY A 835 -14.52 -33.43 -0.07
N ALA A 836 -14.27 -32.16 -0.41
CA ALA A 836 -15.30 -31.12 -0.34
C ALA A 836 -16.52 -31.47 -1.23
N LYS A 837 -17.70 -31.49 -0.61
CA LYS A 837 -19.00 -31.67 -1.30
C LYS A 837 -20.01 -30.60 -0.94
N PHE A 838 -19.86 -29.96 0.22
CA PHE A 838 -20.71 -28.88 0.68
C PHE A 838 -19.86 -27.68 1.08
N VAL A 839 -20.33 -26.48 0.78
CA VAL A 839 -19.65 -25.23 1.17
C VAL A 839 -20.66 -24.29 1.80
N VAL A 840 -20.39 -23.88 3.04
CA VAL A 840 -21.15 -22.86 3.76
C VAL A 840 -20.43 -21.52 3.57
N VAL A 841 -21.16 -20.49 3.18
CA VAL A 841 -20.66 -19.10 3.13
C VAL A 841 -21.34 -18.31 4.23
N PHE A 842 -20.57 -17.94 5.25
CA PHE A 842 -21.02 -17.15 6.40
C PHE A 842 -20.03 -16.01 6.68
N GLU A 843 -20.13 -14.95 5.87
CA GLU A 843 -19.22 -13.80 5.87
C GLU A 843 -19.95 -12.56 5.37
N GLY A 844 -19.39 -11.36 5.59
CA GLY A 844 -19.88 -10.09 5.05
C GLY A 844 -19.97 -8.97 6.09
N VAL A 845 -19.87 -9.31 7.38
CA VAL A 845 -19.97 -8.32 8.46
C VAL A 845 -18.81 -7.32 8.46
N ASN A 846 -17.62 -7.75 8.04
CA ASN A 846 -16.42 -6.89 7.93
C ASN A 846 -16.38 -6.07 6.63
N ASP A 847 -17.25 -6.33 5.67
CA ASP A 847 -17.48 -5.45 4.52
C ASP A 847 -18.44 -4.31 4.90
N ILE A 848 -19.49 -4.63 5.68
CA ILE A 848 -20.51 -3.68 6.12
C ILE A 848 -19.97 -2.78 7.25
N GLY A 849 -19.47 -3.38 8.33
CA GLY A 849 -19.18 -2.70 9.59
C GLY A 849 -18.12 -1.59 9.54
N PRO A 850 -16.98 -1.77 8.86
CA PRO A 850 -15.95 -0.73 8.74
C PRO A 850 -16.24 0.33 7.65
N SER A 851 -17.17 0.08 6.73
CA SER A 851 -17.44 0.95 5.57
C SER A 851 -18.17 2.24 5.95
N ALA A 852 -18.10 3.29 5.12
CA ALA A 852 -18.80 4.55 5.40
C ALA A 852 -20.32 4.36 5.49
N THR A 853 -20.99 5.10 6.37
CA THR A 853 -22.42 4.95 6.66
C THR A 853 -23.33 5.62 5.62
N ASP A 854 -22.78 6.32 4.63
CA ASP A 854 -23.60 6.96 3.60
C ASP A 854 -24.32 5.93 2.72
N GLU A 855 -25.56 6.26 2.33
CA GLU A 855 -26.45 5.37 1.57
C GLU A 855 -25.80 4.86 0.27
N ALA A 856 -25.06 5.72 -0.44
CA ALA A 856 -24.42 5.35 -1.69
C ALA A 856 -23.34 4.27 -1.46
N THR A 857 -22.51 4.42 -0.43
CA THR A 857 -21.52 3.41 -0.04
C THR A 857 -22.19 2.12 0.42
N GLN A 858 -23.19 2.21 1.30
CA GLN A 858 -23.93 1.04 1.80
C GLN A 858 -24.61 0.27 0.67
N LYS A 859 -25.20 0.98 -0.30
CA LYS A 859 -25.76 0.36 -1.52
C LYS A 859 -24.69 -0.33 -2.35
N ARG A 860 -23.52 0.27 -2.56
CA ARG A 860 -22.40 -0.36 -3.28
C ARG A 860 -21.90 -1.62 -2.57
N ILE A 861 -21.78 -1.60 -1.23
CA ILE A 861 -21.39 -2.77 -0.44
C ILE A 861 -22.42 -3.89 -0.57
N LYS A 862 -23.71 -3.57 -0.44
CA LYS A 862 -24.81 -4.52 -0.63
C LYS A 862 -24.75 -5.18 -2.02
N ASP A 863 -24.70 -4.37 -3.07
CA ASP A 863 -24.73 -4.84 -4.46
C ASP A 863 -23.46 -5.66 -4.76
N GLY A 864 -22.29 -5.23 -4.26
CA GLY A 864 -21.03 -5.96 -4.38
C GLY A 864 -21.04 -7.31 -3.66
N LEU A 865 -21.54 -7.36 -2.42
CA LEU A 865 -21.62 -8.60 -1.63
C LEU A 865 -22.53 -9.61 -2.33
N ILE A 866 -23.70 -9.17 -2.80
CA ILE A 866 -24.62 -10.03 -3.56
C ILE A 866 -23.94 -10.57 -4.83
N ALA A 867 -23.27 -9.71 -5.60
CA ALA A 867 -22.54 -10.15 -6.79
C ALA A 867 -21.43 -11.17 -6.46
N ALA A 868 -20.69 -10.96 -5.38
CA ALA A 868 -19.66 -11.89 -4.92
C ALA A 868 -20.25 -13.23 -4.45
N TYR A 869 -21.35 -13.23 -3.69
CA TYR A 869 -22.05 -14.46 -3.30
C TYR A 869 -22.53 -15.23 -4.53
N ILE A 870 -23.08 -14.54 -5.54
CA ILE A 870 -23.50 -15.16 -6.81
C ILE A 870 -22.31 -15.83 -7.50
N GLN A 871 -21.18 -15.13 -7.62
CA GLN A 871 -19.97 -15.66 -8.24
C GLN A 871 -19.46 -16.91 -7.50
N ILE A 872 -19.31 -16.81 -6.18
CA ILE A 872 -18.80 -17.90 -5.33
C ILE A 872 -19.74 -19.12 -5.42
N ALA A 873 -21.06 -18.91 -5.30
CA ALA A 873 -22.03 -19.98 -5.37
C ALA A 873 -22.02 -20.67 -6.75
N ASN A 874 -21.97 -19.90 -7.84
CA ASN A 874 -21.92 -20.46 -9.18
C ASN A 874 -20.66 -21.31 -9.43
N ASP A 875 -19.50 -20.84 -8.97
CA ASP A 875 -18.24 -21.59 -9.11
C ASP A 875 -18.26 -22.90 -8.32
N ILE A 876 -18.78 -22.88 -7.09
CA ILE A 876 -18.93 -24.08 -6.25
C ILE A 876 -19.89 -25.08 -6.90
N LYS A 877 -21.03 -24.62 -7.41
CA LYS A 877 -21.97 -25.47 -8.15
C LYS A 877 -21.37 -26.04 -9.42
N LYS A 878 -20.59 -25.25 -10.16
CA LYS A 878 -19.86 -25.70 -11.35
C LYS A 878 -18.85 -26.80 -11.04
N ALA A 879 -18.29 -26.83 -9.84
CA ALA A 879 -17.45 -27.93 -9.35
C ALA A 879 -18.24 -29.14 -8.82
N GLY A 880 -19.57 -29.15 -8.96
CA GLY A 880 -20.43 -30.25 -8.53
C GLY A 880 -20.64 -30.33 -7.02
N MET A 881 -20.40 -29.23 -6.31
CA MET A 881 -20.60 -29.11 -4.86
C MET A 881 -21.90 -28.35 -4.54
N THR A 882 -22.45 -28.58 -3.36
CA THR A 882 -23.66 -27.93 -2.87
C THR A 882 -23.33 -26.71 -2.02
N THR A 883 -24.06 -25.62 -2.23
CA THR A 883 -23.81 -24.31 -1.60
C THR A 883 -24.85 -23.97 -0.53
N ILE A 884 -24.40 -23.44 0.60
CA ILE A 884 -25.25 -23.05 1.72
C ILE A 884 -24.92 -21.61 2.13
N GLY A 885 -25.89 -20.70 2.03
CA GLY A 885 -25.74 -19.32 2.48
C GLY A 885 -26.22 -19.13 3.92
N ALA A 886 -25.42 -18.48 4.77
CA ALA A 886 -25.81 -18.16 6.14
C ALA A 886 -26.07 -16.66 6.31
N THR A 887 -27.16 -16.30 6.99
CA THR A 887 -27.49 -14.90 7.30
C THR A 887 -26.45 -14.25 8.21
N ILE A 888 -26.06 -13.01 7.91
CA ILE A 888 -25.17 -12.17 8.70
C ILE A 888 -25.83 -11.83 10.04
N THR A 889 -25.16 -12.11 11.16
CA THR A 889 -25.69 -11.89 12.52
C THR A 889 -25.67 -10.43 12.93
N GLN A 890 -26.32 -10.13 14.05
CA GLN A 890 -26.55 -8.79 14.58
C GLN A 890 -25.26 -8.03 14.94
N MET A 891 -25.35 -6.69 14.93
CA MET A 891 -24.23 -5.79 15.21
C MET A 891 -24.53 -4.74 16.31
N LEU A 892 -25.79 -4.61 16.77
CA LEU A 892 -26.16 -3.57 17.73
C LEU A 892 -25.45 -3.78 19.08
N GLY A 893 -24.74 -2.74 19.52
CA GLY A 893 -23.84 -2.77 20.68
C GLY A 893 -22.36 -2.75 20.29
N ASN A 894 -22.05 -2.99 19.01
CA ASN A 894 -20.71 -2.88 18.45
C ASN A 894 -20.50 -1.57 17.67
N GLN A 895 -19.25 -1.14 17.51
CA GLN A 895 -18.86 0.00 16.66
C GLN A 895 -19.21 -0.17 15.17
N TYR A 896 -19.46 -1.41 14.73
CA TYR A 896 -19.92 -1.71 13.37
C TYR A 896 -21.35 -1.24 13.11
N HIS A 897 -22.17 -1.02 14.15
CA HIS A 897 -23.57 -0.66 13.98
C HIS A 897 -23.76 0.79 13.51
N SER A 898 -24.67 0.97 12.55
CA SER A 898 -25.41 2.21 12.28
C SER A 898 -26.77 1.83 11.69
N PRO A 899 -27.78 2.71 11.73
CA PRO A 899 -29.08 2.45 11.09
C PRO A 899 -28.94 2.08 9.60
N GLU A 900 -28.07 2.76 8.86
CA GLU A 900 -27.86 2.54 7.42
C GLU A 900 -27.19 1.19 7.14
N ARG A 901 -26.23 0.79 7.99
CA ARG A 901 -25.57 -0.52 7.90
C ARG A 901 -26.50 -1.66 8.26
N GLU A 902 -27.42 -1.44 9.20
CA GLU A 902 -28.45 -2.42 9.52
C GLU A 902 -29.41 -2.63 8.36
N VAL A 903 -29.85 -1.56 7.69
CA VAL A 903 -30.65 -1.65 6.46
C VAL A 903 -29.94 -2.51 5.41
N THR A 904 -28.62 -2.32 5.22
CA THR A 904 -27.81 -3.16 4.34
C THR A 904 -27.79 -4.62 4.79
N ARG A 905 -27.52 -4.90 6.06
CA ARG A 905 -27.44 -6.27 6.61
C ARG A 905 -28.77 -7.00 6.43
N VAL A 906 -29.89 -6.35 6.76
CA VAL A 906 -31.24 -6.91 6.60
C VAL A 906 -31.53 -7.18 5.13
N ALA A 907 -31.23 -6.25 4.22
CA ALA A 907 -31.46 -6.45 2.80
C ALA A 907 -30.66 -7.64 2.21
N ILE A 908 -29.42 -7.84 2.68
CA ILE A 908 -28.60 -9.00 2.28
C ILE A 908 -29.18 -10.28 2.86
N ASN A 909 -29.58 -10.29 4.14
CA ASN A 909 -30.18 -11.46 4.77
C ASN A 909 -31.50 -11.86 4.10
N ASP A 910 -32.35 -10.90 3.74
CA ASP A 910 -33.58 -11.15 3.00
C ASP A 910 -33.29 -11.78 1.63
N TRP A 911 -32.22 -11.34 0.95
CA TRP A 911 -31.77 -11.95 -0.30
C TRP A 911 -31.25 -13.38 -0.09
N ILE A 912 -30.47 -13.63 0.96
CA ILE A 912 -29.98 -14.95 1.33
C ILE A 912 -31.18 -15.87 1.58
N LEU A 913 -32.12 -15.51 2.45
CA LEU A 913 -33.26 -16.33 2.87
C LEU A 913 -34.23 -16.67 1.74
N LYS A 914 -34.29 -15.86 0.67
CA LYS A 914 -35.02 -16.17 -0.56
C LYS A 914 -34.27 -17.15 -1.48
N ASN A 915 -33.28 -17.87 -0.94
CA ASN A 915 -32.38 -18.77 -1.63
C ASN A 915 -31.60 -18.11 -2.79
N GLY A 916 -31.33 -16.80 -2.68
CA GLY A 916 -30.82 -15.92 -3.74
C GLY A 916 -30.09 -16.63 -4.90
N THR A 917 -28.94 -17.25 -4.62
CA THR A 917 -28.24 -18.15 -5.56
C THR A 917 -27.72 -19.44 -4.89
N PHE A 918 -27.95 -19.61 -3.59
CA PHE A 918 -27.53 -20.79 -2.83
C PHE A 918 -28.50 -21.97 -3.01
N ASP A 919 -28.03 -23.20 -2.86
CA ASP A 919 -28.90 -24.39 -2.90
C ASP A 919 -29.73 -24.52 -1.63
N HIS A 920 -29.13 -24.14 -0.50
CA HIS A 920 -29.77 -24.11 0.81
C HIS A 920 -29.36 -22.86 1.59
N THR A 921 -30.11 -22.56 2.64
CA THR A 921 -29.89 -21.40 3.49
C THR A 921 -30.00 -21.76 4.97
N VAL A 922 -29.29 -21.02 5.83
CA VAL A 922 -29.39 -21.13 7.27
C VAL A 922 -29.57 -19.75 7.90
N ASP A 923 -30.63 -19.60 8.69
CA ASP A 923 -30.95 -18.36 9.40
C ASP A 923 -30.33 -18.35 10.79
N PHE A 924 -29.03 -18.06 10.84
CA PHE A 924 -28.34 -17.85 12.11
C PHE A 924 -28.78 -16.56 12.79
N ALA A 925 -29.16 -15.52 12.04
CA ALA A 925 -29.50 -14.22 12.59
C ALA A 925 -30.75 -14.30 13.48
N SER A 926 -31.81 -15.01 13.06
CA SER A 926 -33.00 -15.20 13.91
C SER A 926 -32.78 -16.21 15.03
N LEU A 927 -31.79 -17.10 14.90
CA LEU A 927 -31.50 -18.13 15.89
C LEU A 927 -30.90 -17.56 17.19
N ILE A 928 -30.02 -16.56 17.06
CA ILE A 928 -29.25 -16.02 18.20
C ILE A 928 -29.53 -14.54 18.51
N GLY A 929 -30.39 -13.90 17.73
CA GLY A 929 -30.70 -12.48 17.86
C GLY A 929 -32.17 -12.16 17.68
N SER A 930 -32.53 -10.93 18.04
CA SER A 930 -33.87 -10.37 17.87
C SER A 930 -33.74 -8.95 17.35
N GLY A 931 -34.31 -8.68 16.17
CA GLY A 931 -34.08 -7.44 15.44
C GLY A 931 -32.59 -7.24 15.16
N GLU A 932 -32.06 -6.09 15.57
CA GLU A 932 -30.69 -5.66 15.31
C GLU A 932 -29.68 -6.14 16.36
N LYS A 933 -30.15 -6.77 17.46
CA LYS A 933 -29.34 -7.15 18.63
C LYS A 933 -29.20 -8.66 18.80
N LEU A 934 -28.00 -9.11 19.19
CA LEU A 934 -27.82 -10.43 19.78
C LEU A 934 -28.64 -10.55 21.08
N LEU A 935 -29.21 -11.72 21.33
CA LEU A 935 -29.87 -11.97 22.61
C LEU A 935 -28.82 -11.95 23.73
N PRO A 936 -29.10 -11.34 24.90
CA PRO A 936 -28.09 -11.17 25.95
C PRO A 936 -27.39 -12.46 26.39
N GLN A 937 -28.11 -13.60 26.41
CA GLN A 937 -27.54 -14.90 26.75
C GLN A 937 -26.63 -15.50 25.67
N TYR A 938 -26.61 -14.92 24.48
CA TYR A 938 -25.84 -15.37 23.31
C TYR A 938 -24.73 -14.40 22.89
N ASP A 939 -24.73 -13.18 23.44
CA ASP A 939 -23.69 -12.19 23.22
C ASP A 939 -22.44 -12.51 24.06
N SER A 940 -21.26 -12.35 23.48
CA SER A 940 -19.98 -12.40 24.20
C SER A 940 -19.67 -11.11 24.98
N GLY A 941 -20.47 -10.06 24.76
CA GLY A 941 -20.42 -8.77 25.45
C GLY A 941 -20.00 -7.60 24.54
N ASP A 942 -19.74 -7.85 23.25
CA ASP A 942 -19.32 -6.82 22.29
C ASP A 942 -20.38 -6.47 21.24
N GLY A 943 -21.57 -7.07 21.33
CA GLY A 943 -22.69 -6.82 20.41
C GLY A 943 -22.47 -7.35 18.99
N LEU A 944 -21.45 -8.18 18.75
CA LEU A 944 -21.10 -8.72 17.44
C LEU A 944 -20.78 -10.22 17.47
N HIS A 945 -19.95 -10.66 18.40
CA HIS A 945 -19.48 -12.04 18.46
C HIS A 945 -20.36 -12.90 19.38
N PRO A 946 -20.84 -14.06 18.90
CA PRO A 946 -21.56 -15.01 19.74
C PRO A 946 -20.66 -15.64 20.82
N ASN A 947 -21.26 -16.03 21.94
CA ASN A 947 -20.61 -16.78 23.02
C ASN A 947 -20.74 -18.31 22.83
N PRO A 948 -20.16 -19.16 23.69
CA PRO A 948 -20.22 -20.61 23.52
C PRO A 948 -21.63 -21.21 23.54
N ALA A 949 -22.57 -20.60 24.28
CA ALA A 949 -23.96 -21.06 24.31
C ALA A 949 -24.65 -20.83 22.96
N ALA A 950 -24.37 -19.68 22.34
CA ALA A 950 -24.83 -19.37 20.99
C ALA A 950 -24.19 -20.29 19.94
N TYR A 951 -22.88 -20.53 20.02
CA TYR A 951 -22.18 -21.43 19.11
C TYR A 951 -22.68 -22.87 19.19
N LYS A 952 -22.94 -23.37 20.41
CA LYS A 952 -23.59 -24.66 20.59
C LYS A 952 -24.97 -24.70 19.93
N LEU A 953 -25.77 -23.64 20.11
CA LEU A 953 -27.09 -23.55 19.48
C LEU A 953 -26.99 -23.54 17.95
N MET A 954 -26.09 -22.74 17.38
CA MET A 954 -25.86 -22.65 15.94
C MET A 954 -25.46 -24.01 15.34
N GLY A 955 -24.49 -24.70 15.94
CA GLY A 955 -24.05 -26.02 15.46
C GLY A 955 -25.13 -27.10 15.57
N THR A 956 -25.86 -27.14 16.69
CA THR A 956 -26.93 -28.14 16.94
C THR A 956 -28.22 -27.86 16.17
N LYS A 957 -28.46 -26.62 15.74
CA LYS A 957 -29.64 -26.24 14.93
C LYS A 957 -29.33 -26.09 13.45
N PHE A 958 -28.08 -26.27 13.04
CA PHE A 958 -27.72 -26.34 11.64
C PHE A 958 -28.54 -27.44 10.94
N PRO A 959 -29.12 -27.20 9.74
CA PRO A 959 -30.04 -28.13 9.10
C PRO A 959 -29.31 -29.33 8.45
N ILE A 960 -28.73 -30.23 9.24
CA ILE A 960 -27.87 -31.34 8.78
C ILE A 960 -28.53 -32.32 7.79
N LYS A 961 -29.86 -32.28 7.64
CA LYS A 961 -30.57 -33.07 6.62
C LYS A 961 -30.16 -32.69 5.19
N VAL A 962 -29.64 -31.49 4.96
CA VAL A 962 -29.10 -31.07 3.65
C VAL A 962 -27.92 -31.94 3.18
N PHE A 963 -27.26 -32.64 4.11
CA PHE A 963 -26.16 -33.55 3.78
C PHE A 963 -26.62 -34.97 3.41
N LYS A 964 -27.91 -35.28 3.55
CA LYS A 964 -28.48 -36.57 3.13
C LYS A 964 -28.81 -36.49 1.64
N LYS A 965 -28.07 -37.23 0.82
CA LYS A 965 -28.43 -37.46 -0.58
C LYS A 965 -29.36 -38.65 -0.71
#